data_AF-A0A7C5H786-F1
#
_entry.id   AF-A0A7C5H786-F1
#
_cell.length_a   1.000
_cell.length_b   1.000
_cell.length_c   1.000
_cell.angle_alpha   90.00
_cell.angle_beta   90.00
_cell.angle_gamma   90.00
#
_symmetry.space_group_name_H-M   'P 1'
#
loop_
_entity.id
_entity.type
_entity.pdbx_description
1 polymer ?
#
loop_
_entity_poly.entity_id
_entity_poly.type
_entity_poly.pdbx_seq_one_letter_code
_entity_poly.pdbx_strand_id
1 'polypeptide(L)'
;LLFSLLFESMLTGTETDASEILSKVWPITLLLVAAALLQVWLTTKIPTIVEGDERLKFDFDKYKRLGDVRENFAIVTRNRVIIESILGLGIFFGVSQVVLAIFGVHLKEVAGEQNTAIAQGIMALAGLGIAAGSLITAKLSEKYIETGLIPLGAAGVMLSIYAITKTADLWLLGAEFFAFGLFGGFLIVVLNALIQYRARYHELGRVMATSNFVQNWFMLLFLGLTMYSALHDTDTQTLFHILIAVVGVGALYAFLTLPQFLFRLLFKIVALFRYHLRIHGVENFPKDGAALLMGNHVSYIDWVLLSIASPRRVSFVIERSFYDKWYLKPILRFFGAIPISSRASKDAFKAVREKLAQGKIVCIFPEGALTRNGHLGKFQRGYELITKEVDVPIIPFYIRGLWGSRFSHAHEKLKYNVSIRERDIGVSFGKSLPASTKASELKRVIFNLQIESWSKYVDTLPPIQHAWLKMAKKQGEKLSVADATGTKLSNHKLAAVVFAFAQKIGAKSPISQNIGIVMPTSAGGAIVNLAALSLGKTVVNLNYTASKISIAHAITISKLDTIYTSRQFLSKLKGRGIDIEEVLRSVDVVFVEDLKTEIQKSTVLRNWAMMKLLPYRILELLYLKRIPTDRTAAILFSSGSEGTPKGIELTHKNFMANIKQFTNLLNFRDDDVIMATLPIFHSFGLTVATLAPLLEGVPFICQPDPTDAESVGKLAARYRGTVLFGTSTFFRIYARSKKLHPLMFESIRFVVGGAEKLSVDVREMFKKKFGLDIYEAYGTTETTPGISANIPDVLNTDTWQIQIGNKPGTVGMPFPGSALMIVDPETFEELPAGKEGMILIGGTQVMKGYLREPEKTARAIRVINGVRWYITGDKGKIDEDGFLTIVDRYSRFVKIGGEMISLSAVEEEIRR
;
A
#
# COMPACT_ATOMS: atom_id res chain seq x y z
N LEU A 1 -1.38 -47.08 7.84
CA LEU A 1 0.00 -46.97 8.38
C LEU A 1 0.12 -47.58 9.77
N LEU A 2 -0.39 -46.96 10.84
CA LEU A 2 -0.25 -47.52 12.21
C LEU A 2 -0.77 -48.97 12.31
N PHE A 3 -1.94 -49.25 11.75
CA PHE A 3 -2.53 -50.59 11.72
C PHE A 3 -1.71 -51.60 10.92
N SER A 4 -1.08 -51.18 9.81
CA SER A 4 -0.23 -52.04 8.98
C SER A 4 1.10 -52.36 9.68
N LEU A 5 1.69 -51.38 10.37
CA LEU A 5 2.88 -51.58 11.20
C LEU A 5 2.59 -52.50 12.39
N LEU A 6 1.44 -52.32 13.06
CA LEU A 6 1.02 -53.21 14.14
C LEU A 6 0.79 -54.63 13.61
N PHE A 7 0.14 -54.78 12.46
CA PHE A 7 -0.08 -56.06 11.81
C PHE A 7 1.23 -56.77 11.44
N GLU A 8 2.16 -56.07 10.80
CA GLU A 8 3.48 -56.62 10.46
C GLU A 8 4.33 -56.92 11.70
N SER A 9 4.27 -56.08 12.75
CA SER A 9 5.02 -56.33 14.00
C SER A 9 4.53 -57.54 14.78
N MET A 10 3.29 -57.98 14.53
CA MET A 10 2.65 -59.09 15.24
C MET A 10 2.78 -60.43 14.52
N LEU A 11 3.34 -60.47 13.31
CA LEU A 11 3.54 -61.69 12.52
C LEU A 11 5.03 -61.87 12.21
N THR A 12 5.60 -63.03 12.57
CA THR A 12 7.04 -63.30 12.35
C THR A 12 7.34 -63.97 11.01
N GLY A 13 6.30 -64.30 10.24
CA GLY A 13 6.43 -64.90 8.89
C GLY A 13 6.64 -66.41 8.91
N THR A 14 6.55 -67.05 10.08
CA THR A 14 6.67 -68.50 10.29
C THR A 14 5.31 -69.17 10.51
N GLU A 15 4.24 -68.40 10.63
CA GLU A 15 2.89 -68.90 10.87
C GLU A 15 2.22 -69.36 9.56
N THR A 16 1.85 -70.63 9.49
CA THR A 16 1.16 -71.23 8.32
C THR A 16 -0.30 -71.59 8.58
N ASP A 17 -0.75 -71.54 9.84
CA ASP A 17 -2.13 -71.84 10.25
C ASP A 17 -2.97 -70.56 10.42
N ALA A 18 -4.12 -70.50 9.76
CA ALA A 18 -5.03 -69.35 9.77
C ALA A 18 -5.57 -69.03 11.18
N SER A 19 -5.76 -70.07 12.01
CA SER A 19 -6.20 -69.92 13.39
C SER A 19 -5.18 -69.17 14.25
N GLU A 20 -3.90 -69.49 14.08
CA GLU A 20 -2.79 -68.87 14.81
C GLU A 20 -2.63 -67.39 14.42
N ILE A 21 -2.74 -67.08 13.13
CA ILE A 21 -2.70 -65.70 12.60
C ILE A 21 -3.87 -64.87 13.16
N LEU A 22 -5.09 -65.40 13.15
CA LEU A 22 -6.27 -64.74 13.71
C LEU A 22 -6.12 -64.45 15.21
N SER A 23 -5.53 -65.38 15.97
CA SER A 23 -5.29 -65.23 17.41
C SER A 23 -4.30 -64.11 17.76
N LYS A 24 -3.34 -63.83 16.87
CA LYS A 24 -2.35 -62.76 17.02
C LYS A 24 -2.89 -61.40 16.57
N VAL A 25 -3.75 -61.38 15.54
CA VAL A 25 -4.20 -60.14 14.89
C VAL A 25 -5.51 -59.57 15.46
N TRP A 26 -6.39 -60.38 16.06
CA TRP A 26 -7.69 -59.90 16.54
C TRP A 26 -7.66 -58.66 17.47
N PRO A 27 -6.63 -58.40 18.32
CA PRO A 27 -6.59 -57.19 19.15
C PRO A 27 -6.53 -55.90 18.33
N ILE A 28 -5.94 -55.95 17.12
CA ILE A 28 -5.91 -54.82 16.18
C ILE A 28 -7.34 -54.47 15.73
N THR A 29 -8.22 -55.47 15.62
CA THR A 29 -9.63 -55.31 15.24
C THR A 29 -10.42 -54.57 16.34
N LEU A 30 -10.13 -54.83 17.61
CA LEU A 30 -10.72 -54.06 18.72
C LEU A 30 -10.33 -52.58 18.65
N LEU A 31 -9.08 -52.29 18.28
CA LEU A 31 -8.61 -50.91 18.14
C LEU A 31 -9.28 -50.19 16.96
N LEU A 32 -9.56 -50.90 15.86
CA LEU A 32 -10.38 -50.41 14.74
C LEU A 32 -11.81 -50.09 15.18
N VAL A 33 -12.45 -50.99 15.93
CA VAL A 33 -13.81 -50.77 16.46
C VAL A 33 -13.82 -49.58 17.43
N ALA A 34 -12.84 -49.48 18.32
CA ALA A 34 -12.71 -48.34 19.24
C ALA A 34 -12.52 -47.02 18.49
N ALA A 35 -11.70 -47.00 17.43
CA ALA A 35 -11.53 -45.82 16.58
C ALA A 35 -12.82 -45.43 15.85
N ALA A 36 -13.58 -46.41 15.34
CA ALA A 36 -14.87 -46.18 14.70
C ALA A 36 -15.91 -45.63 15.69
N LEU A 37 -15.98 -46.18 16.91
CA LEU A 37 -16.86 -45.68 17.97
C LEU A 37 -16.48 -44.26 18.41
N LEU A 38 -15.18 -43.97 18.52
CA LEU A 38 -14.68 -42.62 18.79
C LEU A 38 -15.11 -41.66 17.68
N GLN A 39 -15.03 -42.07 16.42
CA GLN A 39 -15.46 -41.26 15.27
C GLN A 39 -16.97 -40.97 15.33
N VAL A 40 -17.80 -41.97 15.64
CA VAL A 40 -19.26 -41.76 15.84
C VAL A 40 -19.50 -40.76 16.98
N TRP A 41 -18.83 -40.95 18.12
CA TRP A 41 -18.96 -40.04 19.26
C TRP A 41 -18.55 -38.61 18.92
N LEU A 42 -17.42 -38.41 18.24
CA LEU A 42 -16.98 -37.10 17.78
C LEU A 42 -17.98 -36.45 16.81
N THR A 43 -18.63 -37.25 15.95
CA THR A 43 -19.64 -36.76 15.00
C THR A 43 -20.86 -36.21 15.73
N THR A 44 -21.24 -36.77 16.89
CA THR A 44 -22.34 -36.23 17.72
C THR A 44 -22.01 -34.91 18.41
N LYS A 45 -20.72 -34.50 18.45
CA LYS A 45 -20.26 -33.23 19.02
C LYS A 45 -20.20 -32.10 18.00
N ILE A 46 -20.47 -32.36 16.73
CA ILE A 46 -20.50 -31.32 15.69
C ILE A 46 -21.72 -30.42 15.98
N PRO A 47 -21.54 -29.12 16.26
CA PRO A 47 -22.66 -28.22 16.56
C PRO A 47 -23.56 -28.08 15.33
N THR A 48 -24.87 -28.17 15.53
CA THR A 48 -25.87 -27.90 14.48
C THR A 48 -25.96 -26.39 14.27
N ILE A 49 -25.50 -25.91 13.11
CA ILE A 49 -25.36 -24.47 12.83
C ILE A 49 -26.54 -23.91 12.01
N VAL A 50 -27.42 -24.76 11.47
CA VAL A 50 -28.51 -24.36 10.56
C VAL A 50 -29.77 -25.19 10.84
N GLU A 51 -30.94 -24.55 10.91
CA GLU A 51 -32.25 -25.20 10.88
C GLU A 51 -32.49 -25.83 9.51
N GLY A 52 -32.76 -27.14 9.46
CA GLY A 52 -33.04 -27.85 8.22
C GLY A 52 -34.36 -27.39 7.59
N ASP A 53 -34.44 -27.39 6.25
CA ASP A 53 -35.71 -27.10 5.56
C ASP A 53 -36.67 -28.28 5.75
N GLU A 54 -37.66 -28.12 6.64
CA GLU A 54 -38.67 -29.15 6.98
C GLU A 54 -39.51 -29.62 5.79
N ARG A 55 -39.41 -28.93 4.64
CA ARG A 55 -40.07 -29.32 3.38
C ARG A 55 -39.33 -30.44 2.63
N LEU A 56 -38.07 -30.71 2.96
CA LEU A 56 -37.28 -31.79 2.32
C LEU A 56 -37.62 -33.14 2.95
N LYS A 57 -38.60 -33.85 2.40
CA LYS A 57 -38.91 -35.25 2.75
C LYS A 57 -38.15 -36.21 1.84
N PHE A 58 -37.55 -37.24 2.43
CA PHE A 58 -36.91 -38.32 1.68
C PHE A 58 -37.99 -39.18 1.00
N ASP A 59 -37.93 -39.30 -0.32
CA ASP A 59 -38.87 -40.08 -1.13
C ASP A 59 -38.18 -41.36 -1.62
N PHE A 60 -38.59 -42.50 -1.07
CA PHE A 60 -37.98 -43.79 -1.36
C PHE A 60 -38.24 -44.27 -2.79
N ASP A 61 -39.42 -43.98 -3.35
CA ASP A 61 -39.77 -44.39 -4.72
C ASP A 61 -38.98 -43.57 -5.75
N LYS A 62 -38.78 -42.28 -5.46
CA LYS A 62 -37.92 -41.40 -6.26
C LYS A 62 -36.45 -41.81 -6.19
N TYR A 63 -35.96 -42.18 -5.00
CA TYR A 63 -34.60 -42.68 -4.81
C TYR A 63 -34.36 -43.98 -5.61
N LYS A 64 -35.30 -44.94 -5.54
CA LYS A 64 -35.21 -46.23 -6.27
C LYS A 64 -35.13 -46.06 -7.78
N ARG A 65 -35.75 -45.01 -8.33
CA ARG A 65 -35.71 -44.66 -9.77
C ARG A 65 -34.53 -43.78 -10.16
N LEU A 66 -33.56 -43.55 -9.26
CA LEU A 66 -32.45 -42.61 -9.45
C LEU A 66 -32.92 -41.16 -9.74
N GLY A 67 -34.14 -40.81 -9.35
CA GLY A 67 -34.74 -39.51 -9.63
C GLY A 67 -33.98 -38.36 -8.96
N ASP A 68 -33.56 -38.54 -7.71
CA ASP A 68 -32.74 -37.56 -6.99
C ASP A 68 -31.35 -37.39 -7.59
N VAL A 69 -30.73 -38.46 -8.09
CA VAL A 69 -29.44 -38.41 -8.79
C VAL A 69 -29.59 -37.57 -10.06
N ARG A 70 -30.65 -37.80 -10.84
CA ARG A 70 -30.92 -37.06 -12.08
C ARG A 70 -31.17 -35.57 -11.81
N GLU A 71 -31.95 -35.23 -10.79
CA GLU A 71 -32.22 -33.85 -10.39
C GLU A 71 -30.94 -33.15 -9.92
N ASN A 72 -30.13 -33.81 -9.09
CA ASN A 72 -28.88 -33.26 -8.59
C ASN A 72 -27.85 -33.05 -9.72
N PHE A 73 -27.77 -33.98 -10.69
CA PHE A 73 -26.97 -33.80 -11.90
C PHE A 73 -27.46 -32.63 -12.77
N ALA A 74 -28.78 -32.43 -12.87
CA ALA A 74 -29.35 -31.30 -13.59
C ALA A 74 -28.97 -29.95 -12.95
N ILE A 75 -28.82 -29.90 -11.63
CA ILE A 75 -28.34 -28.69 -10.91
C ILE A 75 -26.87 -28.41 -11.26
N VAL A 76 -26.02 -29.44 -11.21
CA VAL A 76 -24.58 -29.33 -11.49
C VAL A 76 -24.29 -28.93 -12.94
N THR A 77 -25.01 -29.50 -13.91
CA THR A 77 -24.82 -29.26 -15.35
C THR A 77 -25.18 -27.85 -15.80
N ARG A 78 -25.96 -27.08 -15.01
CA ARG A 78 -26.28 -25.67 -15.31
C ARG A 78 -25.06 -24.76 -15.27
N ASN A 79 -24.04 -25.11 -14.47
CA ASN A 79 -22.83 -24.30 -14.34
C ASN A 79 -21.62 -25.07 -14.86
N ARG A 80 -21.11 -24.62 -16.00
CA ARG A 80 -19.95 -25.22 -16.67
C ARG A 80 -18.73 -25.35 -15.75
N VAL A 81 -18.48 -24.36 -14.88
CA VAL A 81 -17.33 -24.38 -13.97
C VAL A 81 -17.47 -25.48 -12.90
N ILE A 82 -18.70 -25.72 -12.41
CA ILE A 82 -18.96 -26.76 -11.41
C ILE A 82 -18.69 -28.14 -12.01
N ILE A 83 -19.27 -28.44 -13.18
CA ILE A 83 -19.08 -29.76 -13.80
C ILE A 83 -17.63 -30.00 -14.23
N GLU A 84 -16.94 -29.00 -14.79
CA GLU A 84 -15.51 -29.12 -15.11
C GLU A 84 -14.66 -29.36 -13.87
N SER A 85 -15.00 -28.74 -12.74
CA SER A 85 -14.29 -28.95 -11.48
C SER A 85 -14.52 -30.35 -10.90
N ILE A 86 -15.74 -30.86 -11.00
CA ILE A 86 -16.09 -32.22 -10.57
C ILE A 86 -15.36 -33.26 -11.42
N LEU A 87 -15.33 -33.08 -12.74
CA LEU A 87 -14.61 -33.98 -13.65
C LEU A 87 -13.10 -33.94 -13.37
N GLY A 88 -12.53 -32.76 -13.12
CA GLY A 88 -11.12 -32.62 -12.76
C GLY A 88 -10.76 -33.35 -11.45
N LEU A 89 -11.61 -33.24 -10.43
CA LEU A 89 -11.44 -34.00 -9.18
C LEU A 89 -11.59 -35.51 -9.41
N GLY A 90 -12.57 -35.93 -10.20
CA GLY A 90 -12.78 -37.33 -10.55
C GLY A 90 -11.56 -37.95 -11.24
N ILE A 91 -11.00 -37.27 -12.26
CA ILE A 91 -9.78 -37.72 -12.94
C ILE A 91 -8.61 -37.80 -11.95
N PHE A 92 -8.41 -36.79 -11.10
CA PHE A 92 -7.32 -36.80 -10.13
C PHE A 92 -7.42 -37.99 -9.17
N PHE A 93 -8.56 -38.18 -8.51
CA PHE A 93 -8.73 -39.28 -7.56
C PHE A 93 -8.71 -40.66 -8.23
N GLY A 94 -9.25 -40.79 -9.44
CA GLY A 94 -9.14 -42.01 -10.24
C GLY A 94 -7.68 -42.36 -10.54
N VAL A 95 -6.89 -41.40 -11.00
CA VAL A 95 -5.45 -41.58 -11.24
C VAL A 95 -4.70 -41.90 -9.96
N SER A 96 -4.94 -41.16 -8.87
CA SER A 96 -4.32 -41.42 -7.56
C SER A 96 -4.57 -42.83 -7.07
N GLN A 97 -5.78 -43.36 -7.27
CA GLN A 97 -6.11 -44.73 -6.89
C GLN A 97 -5.28 -45.77 -7.66
N VAL A 98 -5.11 -45.60 -8.97
CA VAL A 98 -4.27 -46.53 -9.76
C VAL A 98 -2.82 -46.43 -9.33
N VAL A 99 -2.27 -45.22 -9.19
CA VAL A 99 -0.88 -45.00 -8.74
C VAL A 99 -0.64 -45.72 -7.41
N LEU A 100 -1.52 -45.54 -6.42
CA LEU A 100 -1.38 -46.19 -5.11
C LEU A 100 -1.55 -47.72 -5.19
N ALA A 101 -2.43 -48.22 -6.06
CA ALA A 101 -2.68 -49.65 -6.20
C ALA A 101 -1.49 -50.40 -6.82
N ILE A 102 -0.83 -49.82 -7.83
CA ILE A 102 0.23 -50.50 -8.59
C ILE A 102 1.64 -50.17 -8.07
N PHE A 103 1.80 -49.13 -7.25
CA PHE A 103 3.13 -48.67 -6.82
C PHE A 103 3.93 -49.74 -6.06
N GLY A 104 3.28 -50.57 -5.22
CA GLY A 104 3.98 -51.65 -4.52
C GLY A 104 4.59 -52.67 -5.48
N VAL A 105 3.91 -52.98 -6.59
CA VAL A 105 4.40 -53.87 -7.65
C VAL A 105 5.54 -53.19 -8.41
N HIS A 106 5.35 -51.93 -8.81
CA HIS A 106 6.37 -51.12 -9.50
C HIS A 106 7.66 -50.98 -8.68
N LEU A 107 7.56 -50.75 -7.37
CA LEU A 107 8.71 -50.63 -6.47
C LEU A 107 9.52 -51.93 -6.43
N LYS A 108 8.82 -53.07 -6.40
CA LYS A 108 9.45 -54.40 -6.45
C LYS A 108 10.17 -54.64 -7.78
N GLU A 109 9.57 -54.24 -8.89
CA GLU A 109 10.12 -54.41 -10.24
C GLU A 109 11.33 -53.50 -10.52
N VAL A 110 11.28 -52.24 -10.08
CA VAL A 110 12.29 -51.23 -10.44
C VAL A 110 13.40 -51.09 -9.41
N ALA A 111 13.09 -51.19 -8.11
CA ALA A 111 14.06 -51.00 -7.03
C ALA A 111 14.45 -52.31 -6.32
N GLY A 112 13.78 -53.42 -6.61
CA GLY A 112 14.00 -54.71 -5.94
C GLY A 112 13.54 -54.74 -4.48
N GLU A 113 12.88 -53.68 -4.00
CA GLU A 113 12.44 -53.54 -2.62
C GLU A 113 11.10 -54.24 -2.41
N GLN A 114 11.06 -55.17 -1.45
CA GLN A 114 9.88 -56.00 -1.16
C GLN A 114 9.18 -55.60 0.13
N ASN A 115 9.77 -54.68 0.91
CA ASN A 115 9.21 -54.22 2.16
C ASN A 115 8.00 -53.32 1.93
N THR A 116 6.83 -53.83 2.31
CA THR A 116 5.54 -53.14 2.26
C THR A 116 5.50 -51.89 3.13
N ALA A 117 6.21 -51.85 4.27
CA ALA A 117 6.30 -50.67 5.10
C ALA A 117 7.06 -49.52 4.40
N ILE A 118 8.11 -49.84 3.62
CA ILE A 118 8.84 -48.83 2.83
C ILE A 118 7.95 -48.29 1.71
N ALA A 119 7.24 -49.16 0.98
CA ALA A 119 6.28 -48.75 -0.04
C ALA A 119 5.18 -47.84 0.54
N GLN A 120 4.59 -48.22 1.67
CA GLN A 120 3.59 -47.40 2.37
C GLN A 120 4.17 -46.09 2.91
N GLY A 121 5.41 -46.11 3.40
CA GLY A 121 6.13 -44.92 3.86
C GLY A 121 6.32 -43.90 2.73
N ILE A 122 6.76 -44.35 1.56
CA ILE A 122 6.90 -43.50 0.36
C ILE A 122 5.53 -42.95 -0.07
N MET A 123 4.50 -43.80 -0.16
CA MET A 123 3.14 -43.35 -0.50
C MET A 123 2.58 -42.33 0.50
N ALA A 124 2.91 -42.46 1.79
CA ALA A 124 2.49 -41.52 2.83
C ALA A 124 3.08 -40.11 2.63
N LEU A 125 4.23 -39.97 1.96
CA LEU A 125 4.80 -38.68 1.61
C LEU A 125 3.91 -37.90 0.65
N ALA A 126 3.09 -38.57 -0.17
CA ALA A 126 2.06 -37.88 -0.95
C ALA A 126 1.00 -37.23 -0.06
N GLY A 127 0.63 -37.83 1.07
CA GLY A 127 -0.26 -37.21 2.04
C GLY A 127 0.33 -35.92 2.65
N LEU A 128 1.62 -35.94 3.01
CA LEU A 128 2.34 -34.74 3.45
C LEU A 128 2.44 -33.69 2.34
N GLY A 129 2.66 -34.14 1.10
CA GLY A 129 2.61 -33.31 -0.10
C GLY A 129 1.26 -32.60 -0.23
N ILE A 130 0.14 -33.32 -0.14
CA ILE A 130 -1.22 -32.75 -0.23
C ILE A 130 -1.41 -31.69 0.86
N ALA A 131 -0.98 -31.95 2.09
CA ALA A 131 -1.06 -30.98 3.18
C ALA A 131 -0.25 -29.71 2.86
N ALA A 132 1.00 -29.85 2.40
CA ALA A 132 1.85 -28.73 2.01
C ALA A 132 1.27 -27.95 0.82
N GLY A 133 0.80 -28.65 -0.21
CA GLY A 133 0.14 -28.07 -1.38
C GLY A 133 -1.15 -27.31 -1.03
N SER A 134 -1.92 -27.83 -0.07
CA SER A 134 -3.11 -27.18 0.45
C SER A 134 -2.79 -25.87 1.19
N LEU A 135 -1.73 -25.86 2.00
CA LEU A 135 -1.27 -24.65 2.71
C LEU A 135 -0.77 -23.58 1.72
N ILE A 136 0.00 -23.97 0.71
CA ILE A 136 0.47 -23.07 -0.35
C ILE A 136 -0.72 -22.48 -1.12
N THR A 137 -1.70 -23.33 -1.47
CA THR A 137 -2.90 -22.90 -2.19
C THR A 137 -3.74 -21.94 -1.37
N ALA A 138 -3.92 -22.21 -0.08
CA ALA A 138 -4.63 -21.33 0.84
C ALA A 138 -3.96 -19.94 0.90
N LYS A 139 -2.62 -19.90 0.99
CA LYS A 139 -1.87 -18.64 0.99
C LYS A 139 -1.96 -17.89 -0.34
N LEU A 140 -1.85 -18.58 -1.47
CA LEU A 140 -1.97 -17.97 -2.79
C LEU A 140 -3.40 -17.53 -3.11
N SER A 141 -4.40 -18.15 -2.50
CA SER A 141 -5.83 -17.87 -2.68
C SER A 141 -6.44 -17.02 -1.56
N GLU A 142 -5.64 -16.36 -0.73
CA GLU A 142 -6.10 -15.61 0.46
C GLU A 142 -7.16 -14.54 0.13
N LYS A 143 -7.07 -13.90 -1.05
CA LYS A 143 -7.98 -12.81 -1.46
C LYS A 143 -9.09 -13.28 -2.40
N TYR A 144 -8.81 -14.27 -3.24
CA TYR A 144 -9.73 -14.87 -4.19
C TYR A 144 -9.16 -16.22 -4.64
N ILE A 145 -10.00 -17.09 -5.20
CA ILE A 145 -9.61 -18.43 -5.66
C ILE A 145 -8.62 -18.33 -6.84
N GLU A 146 -7.39 -18.79 -6.64
CA GLU A 146 -6.34 -18.71 -7.67
C GLU A 146 -6.42 -19.86 -8.67
N THR A 147 -7.25 -19.70 -9.69
CA THR A 147 -7.48 -20.69 -10.76
C THR A 147 -6.24 -21.02 -11.59
N GLY A 148 -5.20 -20.19 -11.57
CA GLY A 148 -3.92 -20.48 -12.25
C GLY A 148 -3.19 -21.71 -11.70
N LEU A 149 -3.54 -22.15 -10.48
CA LEU A 149 -2.98 -23.36 -9.87
C LEU A 149 -3.51 -24.65 -10.50
N ILE A 150 -4.64 -24.62 -11.22
CA ILE A 150 -5.22 -25.80 -11.87
C ILE A 150 -4.28 -26.36 -12.95
N PRO A 151 -3.90 -25.60 -14.00
CA PRO A 151 -2.99 -26.11 -15.02
C PRO A 151 -1.59 -26.45 -14.45
N LEU A 152 -1.12 -25.71 -13.44
CA LEU A 152 0.14 -26.01 -12.77
C LEU A 152 0.08 -27.32 -11.98
N GLY A 153 -1.01 -27.56 -11.25
CA GLY A 153 -1.26 -28.79 -10.52
C GLY A 153 -1.39 -29.99 -11.47
N ALA A 154 -2.16 -29.86 -12.55
CA ALA A 154 -2.33 -30.93 -13.53
C ALA A 154 -1.01 -31.31 -14.23
N ALA A 155 -0.23 -30.30 -14.67
CA ALA A 155 1.08 -30.54 -15.26
C ALA A 155 2.08 -31.13 -14.25
N GLY A 156 2.07 -30.66 -13.00
CA GLY A 156 2.91 -31.18 -11.94
C GLY A 156 2.61 -32.63 -11.58
N VAL A 157 1.32 -33.00 -11.48
CA VAL A 157 0.89 -34.40 -11.30
C VAL A 157 1.37 -35.28 -12.46
N MET A 158 1.20 -34.83 -13.70
CA MET A 158 1.68 -35.56 -14.89
C MET A 158 3.20 -35.80 -14.83
N LEU A 159 3.98 -34.75 -14.52
CA LEU A 159 5.43 -34.83 -14.43
C LEU A 159 5.90 -35.72 -13.29
N SER A 160 5.25 -35.68 -12.12
CA SER A 160 5.58 -36.56 -11.00
C SER A 160 5.30 -38.03 -11.32
N ILE A 161 4.18 -38.35 -11.97
CA ILE A 161 3.91 -39.72 -12.42
C ILE A 161 4.99 -40.17 -13.41
N TYR A 162 5.35 -39.31 -14.38
CA TYR A 162 6.43 -39.63 -15.31
C TYR A 162 7.77 -39.86 -14.58
N ALA A 163 8.13 -39.03 -13.60
CA ALA A 163 9.36 -39.17 -12.84
C ALA A 163 9.39 -40.46 -12.00
N ILE A 164 8.27 -40.88 -11.40
CA ILE A 164 8.14 -42.16 -10.69
C ILE A 164 8.51 -43.35 -11.59
N THR A 165 8.22 -43.29 -12.90
CA THR A 165 8.59 -44.35 -13.85
C THR A 165 10.09 -44.40 -14.21
N LYS A 166 10.87 -43.38 -13.84
CA LYS A 166 12.27 -43.21 -14.29
C LYS A 166 13.30 -43.37 -13.19
N THR A 167 12.89 -43.49 -11.93
CA THR A 167 13.79 -43.56 -10.78
C THR A 167 13.61 -44.85 -9.99
N ALA A 168 14.74 -45.43 -9.59
CA ALA A 168 14.80 -46.58 -8.67
C ALA A 168 15.26 -46.17 -7.25
N ASP A 169 15.75 -44.93 -7.08
CA ASP A 169 16.24 -44.45 -5.79
C ASP A 169 15.07 -44.15 -4.83
N LEU A 170 15.11 -44.73 -3.63
CA LEU A 170 14.04 -44.65 -2.63
C LEU A 170 13.79 -43.21 -2.13
N TRP A 171 14.84 -42.40 -1.98
CA TRP A 171 14.71 -41.01 -1.55
C TRP A 171 14.10 -40.15 -2.65
N LEU A 172 14.52 -40.38 -3.89
CA LEU A 172 13.96 -39.70 -5.05
C LEU A 172 12.50 -40.10 -5.28
N LEU A 173 12.14 -41.39 -5.15
CA LEU A 173 10.74 -41.84 -5.16
C LEU A 173 9.92 -41.15 -4.06
N GLY A 174 10.48 -41.02 -2.86
CA GLY A 174 9.86 -40.26 -1.77
C GLY A 174 9.61 -38.79 -2.13
N ALA A 175 10.60 -38.13 -2.73
CA ALA A 175 10.46 -36.75 -3.21
C ALA A 175 9.42 -36.61 -4.33
N GLU A 176 9.34 -37.58 -5.24
CA GLU A 176 8.35 -37.59 -6.33
C GLU A 176 6.93 -37.84 -5.83
N PHE A 177 6.73 -38.72 -4.84
CA PHE A 177 5.42 -38.88 -4.19
C PHE A 177 5.02 -37.63 -3.41
N PHE A 178 5.97 -36.98 -2.73
CA PHE A 178 5.72 -35.67 -2.11
C PHE A 178 5.31 -34.62 -3.16
N ALA A 179 5.99 -34.56 -4.31
CA ALA A 179 5.65 -33.65 -5.41
C ALA A 179 4.28 -33.96 -6.00
N PHE A 180 3.97 -35.23 -6.27
CA PHE A 180 2.65 -35.70 -6.71
C PHE A 180 1.55 -35.23 -5.76
N GLY A 181 1.75 -35.41 -4.45
CA GLY A 181 0.85 -34.93 -3.42
C GLY A 181 0.73 -33.41 -3.40
N LEU A 182 1.83 -32.68 -3.50
CA LEU A 182 1.88 -31.21 -3.48
C LEU A 182 1.07 -30.61 -4.64
N PHE A 183 1.25 -31.12 -5.86
CA PHE A 183 0.48 -30.69 -7.02
C PHE A 183 -0.99 -31.18 -6.97
N GLY A 184 -1.24 -32.34 -6.37
CA GLY A 184 -2.59 -32.80 -6.04
C GLY A 184 -3.31 -31.86 -5.08
N GLY A 185 -2.63 -31.36 -4.04
CA GLY A 185 -3.16 -30.35 -3.11
C GLY A 185 -3.58 -29.06 -3.81
N PHE A 186 -2.87 -28.65 -4.87
CA PHE A 186 -3.26 -27.50 -5.70
C PHE A 186 -4.62 -27.72 -6.39
N LEU A 187 -4.80 -28.90 -6.99
CA LEU A 187 -6.04 -29.27 -7.68
C LEU A 187 -7.20 -29.40 -6.69
N ILE A 188 -7.02 -30.20 -5.63
CA ILE A 188 -8.09 -30.53 -4.67
C ILE A 188 -8.69 -29.25 -4.08
N VAL A 189 -7.84 -28.34 -3.58
CA VAL A 189 -8.30 -27.14 -2.89
C VAL A 189 -8.98 -26.18 -3.87
N VAL A 190 -8.38 -25.90 -5.04
CA VAL A 190 -8.93 -24.93 -5.97
C VAL A 190 -10.24 -25.42 -6.60
N LEU A 191 -10.31 -26.68 -7.03
CA LEU A 191 -11.51 -27.23 -7.66
C LEU A 191 -12.69 -27.32 -6.67
N ASN A 192 -12.45 -27.75 -5.44
CA ASN A 192 -13.49 -27.74 -4.40
C ASN A 192 -13.94 -26.31 -4.07
N ALA A 193 -13.01 -25.36 -3.95
CA ALA A 193 -13.34 -23.96 -3.71
C ALA A 193 -14.18 -23.37 -4.85
N LEU A 194 -13.90 -23.71 -6.11
CA LEU A 194 -14.71 -23.26 -7.25
C LEU A 194 -16.14 -23.83 -7.22
N ILE A 195 -16.29 -25.11 -6.86
CA ILE A 195 -17.61 -25.74 -6.69
C ILE A 195 -18.39 -24.98 -5.62
N GLN A 196 -17.80 -24.75 -4.45
CA GLN A 196 -18.44 -24.06 -3.33
C GLN A 196 -18.77 -22.60 -3.65
N TYR A 197 -17.87 -21.88 -4.32
CA TYR A 197 -18.05 -20.47 -4.65
C TYR A 197 -19.11 -20.23 -5.72
N ARG A 198 -19.29 -21.18 -6.65
CA ARG A 198 -20.25 -21.09 -7.75
C ARG A 198 -21.61 -21.69 -7.42
N ALA A 199 -21.69 -22.61 -6.46
CA ALA A 199 -22.95 -23.17 -6.01
C ALA A 199 -23.77 -22.13 -5.25
N ARG A 200 -25.09 -22.18 -5.43
CA ARG A 200 -26.02 -21.38 -4.63
C ARG A 200 -26.06 -21.96 -3.22
N TYR A 201 -26.22 -21.10 -2.21
CA TYR A 201 -26.18 -21.50 -0.79
C TYR A 201 -27.15 -22.67 -0.47
N HIS A 202 -28.37 -22.64 -1.03
CA HIS A 202 -29.39 -23.68 -0.82
C HIS A 202 -29.16 -24.97 -1.65
N GLU A 203 -28.30 -24.95 -2.67
CA GLU A 203 -28.00 -26.10 -3.53
C GLU A 203 -26.66 -26.76 -3.17
N LEU A 204 -25.86 -26.12 -2.30
CA LEU A 204 -24.48 -26.51 -2.02
C LEU A 204 -24.35 -27.97 -1.56
N GLY A 205 -25.23 -28.43 -0.66
CA GLY A 205 -25.22 -29.82 -0.18
C GLY A 205 -25.47 -30.83 -1.31
N ARG A 206 -26.43 -30.56 -2.21
CA ARG A 206 -26.74 -31.41 -3.37
C ARG A 206 -25.59 -31.43 -4.37
N VAL A 207 -24.97 -30.29 -4.62
CA VAL A 207 -23.81 -30.16 -5.50
C VAL A 207 -22.61 -30.93 -4.95
N MET A 208 -22.31 -30.82 -3.65
CA MET A 208 -21.22 -31.56 -3.01
C MET A 208 -21.48 -33.07 -3.00
N ALA A 209 -22.72 -33.50 -2.74
CA ALA A 209 -23.10 -34.91 -2.82
C ALA A 209 -22.88 -35.48 -4.23
N THR A 210 -23.29 -34.73 -5.26
CA THR A 210 -23.07 -35.12 -6.67
C THR A 210 -21.58 -35.17 -7.02
N SER A 211 -20.81 -34.19 -6.54
CA SER A 211 -19.35 -34.16 -6.72
C SER A 211 -18.70 -35.43 -6.19
N ASN A 212 -18.99 -35.80 -4.95
CA ASN A 212 -18.46 -37.02 -4.32
C ASN A 212 -18.93 -38.29 -5.04
N PHE A 213 -20.20 -38.34 -5.45
CA PHE A 213 -20.75 -39.47 -6.21
C PHE A 213 -19.99 -39.68 -7.53
N VAL A 214 -19.75 -38.62 -8.30
CA VAL A 214 -18.96 -38.69 -9.54
C VAL A 214 -17.52 -39.13 -9.26
N GLN A 215 -16.87 -38.55 -8.25
CA GLN A 215 -15.50 -38.93 -7.89
C GLN A 215 -15.38 -40.42 -7.54
N ASN A 216 -16.34 -40.96 -6.79
CA ASN A 216 -16.39 -42.39 -6.45
C ASN A 216 -16.55 -43.28 -7.69
N TRP A 217 -17.36 -42.86 -8.67
CA TRP A 217 -17.49 -43.58 -9.93
C TRP A 217 -16.23 -43.55 -10.79
N PHE A 218 -15.51 -42.41 -10.82
CA PHE A 218 -14.20 -42.34 -11.48
C PHE A 218 -13.18 -43.26 -10.81
N MET A 219 -13.13 -43.24 -9.48
CA MET A 219 -12.31 -44.16 -8.68
C MET A 219 -12.61 -45.63 -9.01
N LEU A 220 -13.88 -46.02 -9.03
CA LEU A 220 -14.29 -47.39 -9.38
C LEU A 220 -13.96 -47.77 -10.83
N LEU A 221 -14.14 -46.85 -11.78
CA LEU A 221 -13.80 -47.07 -13.19
C LEU A 221 -12.28 -47.29 -13.38
N PHE A 222 -11.46 -46.49 -12.70
CA PHE A 222 -10.01 -46.63 -12.74
C PHE A 222 -9.51 -47.88 -12.00
N LEU A 223 -10.20 -48.29 -10.93
CA LEU A 223 -9.94 -49.58 -10.29
C LEU A 223 -10.24 -50.75 -11.24
N GLY A 224 -11.34 -50.66 -11.98
CA GLY A 224 -11.69 -51.61 -13.02
C GLY A 224 -10.61 -51.71 -14.11
N LEU A 225 -9.99 -50.57 -14.48
CA LEU A 225 -8.85 -50.55 -15.40
C LEU A 225 -7.63 -51.30 -14.83
N THR A 226 -7.31 -51.11 -13.55
CA THR A 226 -6.24 -51.86 -12.88
C THR A 226 -6.54 -53.35 -12.87
N MET A 227 -7.77 -53.74 -12.54
CA MET A 227 -8.20 -55.14 -12.52
C MET A 227 -8.15 -55.77 -13.92
N TYR A 228 -8.63 -55.06 -14.94
CA TYR A 228 -8.56 -55.51 -16.33
C TYR A 228 -7.12 -55.75 -16.79
N SER A 229 -6.22 -54.83 -16.42
CA SER A 229 -4.79 -54.92 -16.76
C SER A 229 -4.11 -56.09 -16.04
N ALA A 230 -4.48 -56.34 -14.78
CA ALA A 230 -4.01 -57.50 -14.02
C ALA A 230 -4.50 -58.84 -14.60
N LEU A 231 -5.70 -58.89 -15.19
CA LEU A 231 -6.24 -60.08 -15.86
C LEU A 231 -5.59 -60.38 -17.22
N HIS A 232 -4.92 -59.40 -17.82
CA HIS A 232 -4.30 -59.52 -19.16
C HIS A 232 -2.77 -59.40 -19.09
N ASP A 233 -2.16 -59.63 -17.91
CA ASP A 233 -0.70 -59.56 -17.68
C ASP A 233 -0.05 -58.31 -18.26
N THR A 234 -0.72 -57.17 -18.14
CA THR A 234 -0.21 -55.90 -18.67
C THR A 234 0.88 -55.35 -17.74
N ASP A 235 2.02 -54.98 -18.33
CA ASP A 235 3.15 -54.40 -17.61
C ASP A 235 2.79 -53.09 -16.86
N THR A 236 3.36 -52.90 -15.67
CA THR A 236 3.09 -51.75 -14.80
C THR A 236 3.48 -50.42 -15.47
N GLN A 237 4.53 -50.39 -16.30
CA GLN A 237 4.92 -49.18 -17.02
C GLN A 237 3.86 -48.75 -18.02
N THR A 238 3.19 -49.70 -18.66
CA THR A 238 2.09 -49.42 -19.60
C THR A 238 0.94 -48.71 -18.90
N LEU A 239 0.58 -49.17 -17.69
CA LEU A 239 -0.42 -48.49 -16.86
C LEU A 239 -0.01 -47.06 -16.51
N PHE A 240 1.24 -46.84 -16.07
CA PHE A 240 1.72 -45.48 -15.82
C PHE A 240 1.68 -44.59 -17.07
N HIS A 241 2.01 -45.12 -18.24
CA HIS A 241 1.92 -44.36 -19.50
C HIS A 241 0.48 -43.98 -19.86
N ILE A 242 -0.50 -44.86 -19.62
CA ILE A 242 -1.92 -44.54 -19.78
C ILE A 242 -2.33 -43.41 -18.83
N LEU A 243 -1.91 -43.47 -17.56
CA LEU A 243 -2.20 -42.42 -16.58
C LEU A 243 -1.58 -41.08 -16.99
N ILE A 244 -0.33 -41.08 -17.44
CA ILE A 244 0.35 -39.88 -17.95
C ILE A 244 -0.41 -39.29 -19.14
N ALA A 245 -0.92 -40.11 -20.06
CA ALA A 245 -1.71 -39.65 -21.19
C ALA A 245 -3.04 -39.01 -20.73
N VAL A 246 -3.77 -39.66 -19.81
CA VAL A 246 -5.02 -39.14 -19.26
C VAL A 246 -4.81 -37.80 -18.54
N VAL A 247 -3.84 -37.72 -17.63
CA VAL A 247 -3.50 -36.48 -16.92
C VAL A 247 -2.98 -35.43 -17.90
N GLY A 248 -2.21 -35.83 -18.91
CA GLY A 248 -1.67 -34.95 -19.94
C GLY A 248 -2.77 -34.29 -20.79
N VAL A 249 -3.81 -35.03 -21.18
CA VAL A 249 -4.99 -34.46 -21.85
C VAL A 249 -5.70 -33.47 -20.93
N GLY A 250 -5.88 -33.80 -19.65
CA GLY A 250 -6.46 -32.90 -18.65
C GLY A 250 -5.63 -31.63 -18.44
N ALA A 251 -4.31 -31.76 -18.37
CA ALA A 251 -3.38 -30.65 -18.24
C ALA A 251 -3.39 -29.75 -19.48
N LEU A 252 -3.43 -30.33 -20.68
CA LEU A 252 -3.55 -29.60 -21.94
C LEU A 252 -4.88 -28.86 -22.02
N TYR A 253 -5.99 -29.50 -21.65
CA TYR A 253 -7.30 -28.85 -21.57
C TYR A 253 -7.30 -27.68 -20.60
N ALA A 254 -6.76 -27.86 -19.39
CA ALA A 254 -6.63 -26.81 -18.40
C ALA A 254 -5.74 -25.66 -18.90
N PHE A 255 -4.65 -25.97 -19.58
CA PHE A 255 -3.76 -24.98 -20.17
C PHE A 255 -4.47 -24.17 -21.28
N LEU A 256 -5.18 -24.83 -22.19
CA LEU A 256 -5.87 -24.16 -23.31
C LEU A 256 -7.08 -23.32 -22.86
N THR A 257 -7.75 -23.72 -21.78
CA THR A 257 -8.94 -23.03 -21.25
C THR A 257 -8.59 -21.92 -20.27
N LEU A 258 -7.54 -22.08 -19.45
CA LEU A 258 -7.14 -21.14 -18.41
C LEU A 258 -5.73 -20.52 -18.61
N PRO A 259 -5.25 -20.25 -19.85
CA PRO A 259 -3.84 -19.91 -20.05
C PRO A 259 -3.51 -18.57 -19.38
N GLN A 260 -4.44 -17.63 -19.35
CA GLN A 260 -4.25 -16.31 -18.72
C GLN A 260 -4.15 -16.36 -17.21
N PHE A 261 -4.88 -17.27 -16.57
CA PHE A 261 -4.83 -17.42 -15.12
C PHE A 261 -3.49 -18.03 -14.69
N LEU A 262 -2.91 -18.91 -15.51
CA LEU A 262 -1.54 -19.38 -15.32
C LEU A 262 -0.52 -18.24 -15.44
N PHE A 263 -0.59 -17.42 -16.50
CA PHE A 263 0.29 -16.26 -16.62
C PHE A 263 0.10 -15.25 -15.49
N ARG A 264 -1.14 -15.01 -15.04
CA ARG A 264 -1.44 -14.19 -13.87
C ARG A 264 -0.76 -14.74 -12.62
N LEU A 265 -0.85 -16.06 -12.38
CA LEU A 265 -0.18 -16.72 -11.27
C LEU A 265 1.34 -16.53 -11.34
N LEU A 266 1.95 -16.69 -12.51
CA LEU A 266 3.40 -16.45 -12.69
C LEU A 266 3.78 -15.00 -12.36
N PHE A 267 3.01 -14.02 -12.87
CA PHE A 267 3.23 -12.62 -12.51
C PHE A 267 3.02 -12.35 -11.03
N LYS A 268 2.03 -13.00 -10.40
CA LYS A 268 1.77 -12.90 -8.96
C LYS A 268 2.93 -13.44 -8.14
N ILE A 269 3.48 -14.60 -8.49
CA ILE A 269 4.66 -15.18 -7.83
C ILE A 269 5.84 -14.20 -7.92
N VAL A 270 6.14 -13.72 -9.13
CA VAL A 270 7.23 -12.74 -9.35
C VAL A 270 6.99 -11.44 -8.57
N ALA A 271 5.74 -10.96 -8.52
CA ALA A 271 5.36 -9.77 -7.79
C ALA A 271 5.51 -9.98 -6.28
N LEU A 272 5.11 -11.12 -5.72
CA LEU A 272 5.25 -11.43 -4.29
C LEU A 272 6.70 -11.55 -3.83
N PHE A 273 7.61 -11.99 -4.71
CA PHE A 273 9.06 -11.98 -4.43
C PHE A 273 9.67 -10.57 -4.44
N ARG A 274 9.04 -9.63 -5.13
CA ARG A 274 9.58 -8.29 -5.37
C ARG A 274 8.85 -7.19 -4.63
N TYR A 275 7.58 -7.35 -4.27
CA TYR A 275 6.72 -6.30 -3.75
C TYR A 275 5.81 -6.82 -2.64
N HIS A 276 5.44 -5.93 -1.72
CA HIS A 276 4.36 -6.18 -0.78
C HIS A 276 3.05 -5.72 -1.40
N LEU A 277 2.32 -6.65 -2.03
CA LEU A 277 1.05 -6.35 -2.69
C LEU A 277 -0.11 -6.42 -1.69
N ARG A 278 -0.86 -5.32 -1.56
CA ARG A 278 -2.08 -5.21 -0.75
C ARG A 278 -3.27 -4.95 -1.65
N ILE A 279 -4.28 -5.80 -1.58
CA ILE A 279 -5.50 -5.68 -2.38
C ILE A 279 -6.68 -5.47 -1.42
N HIS A 280 -7.52 -4.48 -1.72
CA HIS A 280 -8.70 -4.12 -0.93
C HIS A 280 -9.92 -3.93 -1.83
N GLY A 281 -11.12 -4.25 -1.32
CA GLY A 281 -12.37 -4.02 -2.05
C GLY A 281 -12.68 -5.07 -3.12
N VAL A 282 -12.08 -6.26 -3.05
CA VAL A 282 -12.31 -7.35 -4.04
C VAL A 282 -13.79 -7.78 -4.03
N GLU A 283 -14.43 -7.67 -2.87
CA GLU A 283 -15.86 -7.91 -2.65
C GLU A 283 -16.77 -6.99 -3.49
N ASN A 284 -16.27 -5.84 -3.96
CA ASN A 284 -17.02 -4.94 -4.84
C ASN A 284 -17.08 -5.41 -6.30
N PHE A 285 -16.38 -6.50 -6.66
CA PHE A 285 -16.46 -7.06 -8.01
C PHE A 285 -17.79 -7.81 -8.22
N PRO A 286 -18.44 -7.63 -9.38
CA PRO A 286 -19.61 -8.41 -9.73
C PRO A 286 -19.24 -9.87 -9.96
N LYS A 287 -19.97 -10.78 -9.30
CA LYS A 287 -19.79 -12.24 -9.41
C LYS A 287 -19.90 -12.71 -10.86
N ASP A 288 -20.91 -12.18 -11.57
CA ASP A 288 -21.19 -12.42 -12.99
C ASP A 288 -21.59 -11.09 -13.68
N GLY A 289 -21.63 -11.08 -15.02
CA GLY A 289 -21.98 -9.88 -15.80
C GLY A 289 -20.79 -8.96 -16.10
N ALA A 290 -21.04 -7.89 -16.86
CA ALA A 290 -20.04 -6.92 -17.31
C ALA A 290 -19.85 -5.77 -16.32
N ALA A 291 -18.67 -5.16 -16.35
CA ALA A 291 -18.36 -3.94 -15.60
C ALA A 291 -17.23 -3.17 -16.27
N LEU A 292 -17.22 -1.87 -16.02
CA LEU A 292 -16.17 -0.96 -16.47
C LEU A 292 -15.26 -0.58 -15.30
N LEU A 293 -14.00 -1.00 -15.35
CA LEU A 293 -12.98 -0.64 -14.35
C LEU A 293 -12.31 0.69 -14.76
N MET A 294 -12.29 1.67 -13.86
CA MET A 294 -11.66 2.97 -14.12
C MET A 294 -10.91 3.50 -12.91
N GLY A 295 -9.72 4.07 -13.13
CA GLY A 295 -8.83 4.49 -12.05
C GLY A 295 -7.64 5.29 -12.54
N ASN A 296 -6.67 5.53 -11.65
CA ASN A 296 -5.45 6.25 -12.01
C ASN A 296 -4.49 5.41 -12.88
N HIS A 297 -3.65 6.09 -13.66
CA HIS A 297 -2.65 5.48 -14.52
C HIS A 297 -1.24 6.00 -14.21
N VAL A 298 -0.50 5.22 -13.41
CA VAL A 298 0.77 5.63 -12.79
C VAL A 298 2.00 4.90 -13.34
N SER A 299 1.84 3.74 -13.99
CA SER A 299 2.98 2.96 -14.48
C SER A 299 2.66 2.07 -15.69
N TYR A 300 3.71 1.69 -16.42
CA TYR A 300 3.63 0.76 -17.56
C TYR A 300 3.12 -0.65 -17.22
N ILE A 301 3.12 -1.01 -15.93
CA ILE A 301 2.71 -2.33 -15.45
C ILE A 301 1.38 -2.31 -14.68
N ASP A 302 0.64 -1.20 -14.73
CA ASP A 302 -0.66 -1.07 -14.07
C ASP A 302 -1.61 -2.19 -14.51
N TRP A 303 -1.61 -2.54 -15.80
CA TRP A 303 -2.42 -3.62 -16.34
C TRP A 303 -2.04 -5.00 -15.76
N VAL A 304 -0.75 -5.25 -15.48
CA VAL A 304 -0.28 -6.50 -14.85
C VAL A 304 -0.78 -6.56 -13.42
N LEU A 305 -0.62 -5.47 -12.66
CA LEU A 305 -1.01 -5.43 -11.25
C LEU A 305 -2.53 -5.47 -11.07
N LEU A 306 -3.29 -4.80 -11.93
CA LEU A 306 -4.74 -4.94 -11.96
C LEU A 306 -5.16 -6.34 -12.35
N SER A 307 -4.45 -7.00 -13.28
CA SER A 307 -4.72 -8.41 -13.60
C SER A 307 -4.48 -9.32 -12.40
N ILE A 308 -3.41 -9.10 -11.62
CA ILE A 308 -3.13 -9.83 -10.38
C ILE A 308 -4.16 -9.47 -9.29
N ALA A 309 -4.63 -8.23 -9.21
CA ALA A 309 -5.57 -7.80 -8.18
C ALA A 309 -7.01 -8.22 -8.47
N SER A 310 -7.35 -8.42 -9.75
CA SER A 310 -8.71 -8.70 -10.18
C SER A 310 -9.04 -10.20 -10.09
N PRO A 311 -10.19 -10.58 -9.50
CA PRO A 311 -10.60 -11.98 -9.41
C PRO A 311 -11.03 -12.54 -10.78
N ARG A 312 -11.55 -11.68 -11.67
CA ARG A 312 -12.02 -12.02 -13.01
C ARG A 312 -11.08 -11.48 -14.09
N ARG A 313 -11.16 -12.06 -15.29
CA ARG A 313 -10.41 -11.61 -16.47
C ARG A 313 -10.80 -10.18 -16.84
N VAL A 314 -9.80 -9.33 -17.02
CA VAL A 314 -9.95 -7.92 -17.43
C VAL A 314 -9.36 -7.72 -18.82
N SER A 315 -10.10 -7.08 -19.72
CA SER A 315 -9.60 -6.62 -21.01
C SER A 315 -9.18 -5.16 -20.89
N PHE A 316 -7.94 -4.82 -21.23
CA PHE A 316 -7.41 -3.47 -21.05
C PHE A 316 -7.46 -2.67 -22.33
N VAL A 317 -7.91 -1.42 -22.26
CA VAL A 317 -7.71 -0.45 -23.35
C VAL A 317 -6.30 0.12 -23.23
N ILE A 318 -5.48 -0.07 -24.27
CA ILE A 318 -4.05 0.25 -24.26
C ILE A 318 -3.70 1.16 -25.43
N GLU A 319 -2.87 2.17 -25.19
CA GLU A 319 -2.40 3.07 -26.23
C GLU A 319 -1.61 2.31 -27.33
N ARG A 320 -1.86 2.67 -28.60
CA ARG A 320 -1.41 1.90 -29.76
C ARG A 320 0.12 1.82 -29.89
N SER A 321 0.85 2.90 -29.62
CA SER A 321 2.33 2.88 -29.65
C SER A 321 2.93 1.91 -28.63
N PHE A 322 2.26 1.70 -27.48
CA PHE A 322 2.64 0.66 -26.52
C PHE A 322 2.21 -0.73 -26.96
N TYR A 323 0.99 -0.87 -27.52
CA TYR A 323 0.44 -2.14 -27.99
C TYR A 323 1.26 -2.75 -29.15
N ASP A 324 1.72 -1.92 -30.09
CA ASP A 324 2.40 -2.37 -31.31
C ASP A 324 3.89 -2.72 -31.13
N LYS A 325 4.43 -2.60 -29.90
CA LYS A 325 5.80 -3.07 -29.61
C LYS A 325 5.90 -4.58 -29.83
N TRP A 326 6.88 -5.00 -30.65
CA TRP A 326 7.00 -6.39 -31.13
C TRP A 326 6.99 -7.44 -30.00
N TYR A 327 7.62 -7.13 -28.87
CA TYR A 327 7.73 -8.04 -27.72
C TYR A 327 6.49 -8.03 -26.81
N LEU A 328 5.62 -7.01 -26.89
CA LEU A 328 4.39 -6.90 -26.09
C LEU A 328 3.15 -7.35 -26.87
N LYS A 329 3.10 -7.08 -28.17
CA LYS A 329 1.93 -7.33 -29.02
C LYS A 329 1.37 -8.75 -28.90
N PRO A 330 2.18 -9.83 -28.92
CA PRO A 330 1.67 -11.20 -28.75
C PRO A 330 1.01 -11.40 -27.38
N ILE A 331 1.64 -10.90 -26.32
CA ILE A 331 1.16 -10.99 -24.94
C ILE A 331 -0.15 -10.21 -24.78
N LEU A 332 -0.19 -8.95 -25.22
CA LEU A 332 -1.35 -8.08 -25.10
C LEU A 332 -2.55 -8.60 -25.92
N ARG A 333 -2.31 -9.08 -27.13
CA ARG A 333 -3.34 -9.76 -27.94
C ARG A 333 -3.88 -10.99 -27.23
N PHE A 334 -3.00 -11.79 -26.65
CA PHE A 334 -3.37 -12.97 -25.89
C PHE A 334 -4.26 -12.63 -24.67
N PHE A 335 -3.98 -11.55 -23.93
CA PHE A 335 -4.84 -11.06 -22.85
C PHE A 335 -6.16 -10.43 -23.33
N GLY A 336 -6.28 -10.11 -24.62
CA GLY A 336 -7.45 -9.48 -25.21
C GLY A 336 -7.47 -7.97 -25.00
N ALA A 337 -6.29 -7.33 -24.97
CA ALA A 337 -6.17 -5.88 -24.93
C ALA A 337 -6.77 -5.24 -26.20
N ILE A 338 -7.33 -4.05 -26.03
CA ILE A 338 -8.00 -3.27 -27.07
C ILE A 338 -7.10 -2.05 -27.36
N PRO A 339 -6.47 -1.97 -28.55
CA PRO A 339 -5.62 -0.84 -28.88
C PRO A 339 -6.46 0.44 -29.12
N ILE A 340 -6.01 1.58 -28.60
CA ILE A 340 -6.61 2.90 -28.82
C ILE A 340 -5.56 3.91 -29.31
N SER A 341 -5.97 4.84 -30.18
CA SER A 341 -5.15 5.98 -30.59
C SER A 341 -6.03 7.23 -30.71
N SER A 342 -5.42 8.41 -30.64
CA SER A 342 -6.12 9.70 -30.79
C SER A 342 -6.88 9.83 -32.12
N ARG A 343 -6.41 9.16 -33.19
CA ARG A 343 -7.02 9.17 -34.53
C ARG A 343 -8.08 8.07 -34.76
N ALA A 344 -8.11 7.01 -33.95
CA ALA A 344 -8.98 5.83 -34.14
C ALA A 344 -9.72 5.42 -32.85
N SER A 345 -10.27 6.39 -32.11
CA SER A 345 -10.99 6.14 -30.86
C SER A 345 -12.35 5.45 -31.06
N LYS A 346 -13.01 5.65 -32.20
CA LYS A 346 -14.33 5.08 -32.51
C LYS A 346 -14.33 3.55 -32.55
N ASP A 347 -13.35 2.95 -33.23
CA ASP A 347 -13.23 1.49 -33.34
C ASP A 347 -12.93 0.83 -31.99
N ALA A 348 -12.08 1.47 -31.18
CA ALA A 348 -11.78 1.02 -29.83
C ALA A 348 -13.04 1.04 -28.95
N PHE A 349 -13.85 2.11 -29.00
CA PHE A 349 -15.11 2.18 -28.25
C PHE A 349 -16.13 1.13 -28.71
N LYS A 350 -16.21 0.85 -30.02
CA LYS A 350 -17.04 -0.25 -30.54
C LYS A 350 -16.58 -1.61 -29.96
N ALA A 351 -15.28 -1.89 -29.99
CA ALA A 351 -14.73 -3.12 -29.43
C ALA A 351 -14.97 -3.23 -27.91
N VAL A 352 -14.90 -2.13 -27.18
CA VAL A 352 -15.24 -2.08 -25.75
C VAL A 352 -16.71 -2.48 -25.54
N ARG A 353 -17.65 -1.87 -26.27
CA ARG A 353 -19.08 -2.19 -26.17
C ARG A 353 -19.37 -3.66 -26.46
N GLU A 354 -18.78 -4.23 -27.51
CA GLU A 354 -18.94 -5.64 -27.84
C GLU A 354 -18.47 -6.57 -26.72
N LYS A 355 -17.35 -6.24 -26.05
CA LYS A 355 -16.85 -7.01 -24.90
C LYS A 355 -17.77 -6.89 -23.69
N LEU A 356 -18.27 -5.69 -23.41
CA LEU A 356 -19.22 -5.46 -22.31
C LEU A 356 -20.54 -6.20 -22.57
N ALA A 357 -21.07 -6.17 -23.79
CA ALA A 357 -22.26 -6.94 -24.16
C ALA A 357 -22.08 -8.47 -23.98
N GLN A 358 -20.84 -8.97 -24.10
CA GLN A 358 -20.48 -10.38 -23.82
C GLN A 358 -20.33 -10.70 -22.32
N GLY A 359 -20.66 -9.78 -21.41
CA GLY A 359 -20.51 -9.99 -19.97
C GLY A 359 -19.05 -9.91 -19.48
N LYS A 360 -18.13 -9.33 -20.26
CA LYS A 360 -16.71 -9.22 -19.90
C LYS A 360 -16.43 -7.92 -19.17
N ILE A 361 -15.36 -7.93 -18.37
CA ILE A 361 -14.88 -6.74 -17.69
C ILE A 361 -13.86 -6.04 -18.57
N VAL A 362 -14.01 -4.73 -18.72
CA VAL A 362 -13.09 -3.88 -19.49
C VAL A 362 -12.52 -2.81 -18.57
N CYS A 363 -11.22 -2.56 -18.66
CA CYS A 363 -10.54 -1.49 -17.93
C CYS A 363 -10.16 -0.36 -18.88
N ILE A 364 -10.55 0.87 -18.50
CA ILE A 364 -10.19 2.11 -19.19
C ILE A 364 -9.48 3.01 -18.19
N PHE A 365 -8.36 3.60 -18.61
CA PHE A 365 -7.69 4.64 -17.84
C PHE A 365 -8.23 6.00 -18.30
N PRO A 366 -9.12 6.67 -17.53
CA PRO A 366 -9.76 7.91 -17.95
C PRO A 366 -8.78 9.09 -18.13
N GLU A 367 -7.57 9.03 -17.56
CA GLU A 367 -6.52 10.04 -17.80
C GLU A 367 -6.04 10.08 -19.27
N GLY A 368 -6.25 9.00 -20.03
CA GLY A 368 -5.86 8.88 -21.45
C GLY A 368 -4.36 8.73 -21.69
N ALA A 369 -3.52 9.02 -20.71
CA ALA A 369 -2.08 8.80 -20.74
C ALA A 369 -1.54 8.48 -19.35
N LEU A 370 -0.32 7.93 -19.30
CA LEU A 370 0.43 7.74 -18.06
C LEU A 370 0.76 9.10 -17.42
N THR A 371 0.55 9.21 -16.11
CA THR A 371 0.93 10.41 -15.36
C THR A 371 2.43 10.69 -15.46
N ARG A 372 2.78 11.98 -15.57
CA ARG A 372 4.16 12.48 -15.65
C ARG A 372 4.62 13.19 -14.38
N ASN A 373 3.69 13.57 -13.51
CA ASN A 373 3.98 14.34 -12.30
C ASN A 373 3.41 13.70 -11.01
N GLY A 374 2.77 12.53 -11.12
CA GLY A 374 2.25 11.78 -9.97
C GLY A 374 0.90 12.25 -9.45
N HIS A 375 0.37 13.38 -9.95
CA HIS A 375 -1.00 13.79 -9.73
C HIS A 375 -1.97 13.07 -10.67
N LEU A 376 -3.22 13.00 -10.23
CA LEU A 376 -4.33 12.49 -11.00
C LEU A 376 -4.73 13.54 -12.05
N GLY A 377 -4.45 13.24 -13.32
CA GLY A 377 -4.67 14.16 -14.44
C GLY A 377 -6.14 14.44 -14.74
N LYS A 378 -6.38 15.17 -15.82
CA LYS A 378 -7.74 15.42 -16.32
C LYS A 378 -8.37 14.12 -16.82
N PHE A 379 -9.62 13.87 -16.43
CA PHE A 379 -10.37 12.70 -16.90
C PHE A 379 -11.08 13.03 -18.22
N GLN A 380 -10.85 12.19 -19.22
CA GLN A 380 -11.49 12.29 -20.52
C GLN A 380 -12.92 11.77 -20.45
N ARG A 381 -13.86 12.49 -21.07
CA ARG A 381 -15.29 12.16 -21.07
C ARG A 381 -15.69 11.07 -22.09
N GLY A 382 -14.72 10.51 -22.81
CA GLY A 382 -14.98 9.54 -23.89
C GLY A 382 -15.72 8.28 -23.42
N TYR A 383 -15.51 7.85 -22.18
CA TYR A 383 -16.20 6.68 -21.62
C TYR A 383 -17.70 6.93 -21.38
N GLU A 384 -18.13 8.18 -21.18
CA GLU A 384 -19.54 8.53 -20.95
C GLU A 384 -20.41 8.22 -22.18
N LEU A 385 -19.80 8.17 -23.38
CA LEU A 385 -20.48 7.73 -24.60
C LEU A 385 -20.69 6.21 -24.62
N ILE A 386 -19.76 5.45 -24.04
CA ILE A 386 -19.84 3.99 -23.96
C ILE A 386 -20.97 3.59 -23.01
N THR A 387 -21.06 4.25 -21.85
CA THR A 387 -22.02 3.91 -20.80
C THR A 387 -23.44 4.38 -21.09
N LYS A 388 -23.63 5.32 -22.03
CA LYS A 388 -24.97 5.69 -22.54
C LYS A 388 -25.62 4.58 -23.37
N GLU A 389 -24.83 3.84 -24.13
CA GLU A 389 -25.33 2.79 -25.03
C GLU A 389 -25.36 1.41 -24.34
N VAL A 390 -24.50 1.21 -23.33
CA VAL A 390 -24.39 -0.05 -22.60
C VAL A 390 -24.45 0.26 -21.10
N ASP A 391 -25.60 -0.04 -20.48
CA ASP A 391 -25.82 0.18 -19.05
C ASP A 391 -25.04 -0.86 -18.22
N VAL A 392 -23.81 -0.50 -17.85
CA VAL A 392 -22.92 -1.33 -17.04
C VAL A 392 -22.41 -0.58 -15.82
N PRO A 393 -22.26 -1.26 -14.67
CA PRO A 393 -21.69 -0.67 -13.49
C PRO A 393 -20.23 -0.25 -13.70
N ILE A 394 -19.87 0.90 -13.13
CA ILE A 394 -18.50 1.39 -13.07
C ILE A 394 -17.88 0.98 -11.74
N ILE A 395 -16.71 0.36 -11.76
CA ILE A 395 -15.94 0.00 -10.58
C ILE A 395 -14.72 0.91 -10.52
N PRO A 396 -14.71 1.92 -9.65
CA PRO A 396 -13.55 2.79 -9.48
C PRO A 396 -12.42 2.02 -8.80
N PHE A 397 -11.17 2.30 -9.18
CA PHE A 397 -10.00 1.76 -8.49
C PHE A 397 -8.90 2.81 -8.30
N TYR A 398 -8.03 2.55 -7.32
CA TYR A 398 -6.83 3.35 -7.08
C TYR A 398 -5.60 2.45 -6.88
N ILE A 399 -4.54 2.76 -7.62
CA ILE A 399 -3.23 2.10 -7.56
C ILE A 399 -2.24 3.01 -6.83
N ARG A 400 -1.63 2.48 -5.76
CA ARG A 400 -0.66 3.17 -4.92
C ARG A 400 0.71 2.48 -4.98
N GLY A 401 1.79 3.24 -4.85
CA GLY A 401 3.15 2.71 -4.66
C GLY A 401 3.94 2.43 -5.93
N LEU A 402 3.29 2.49 -7.10
CA LEU A 402 3.96 2.37 -8.40
C LEU A 402 4.57 3.67 -8.92
N TRP A 403 4.03 4.83 -8.51
CA TRP A 403 4.74 6.09 -8.67
C TRP A 403 6.06 6.04 -7.89
N GLY A 404 7.14 6.49 -8.53
CA GLY A 404 8.47 6.29 -7.98
C GLY A 404 9.02 4.88 -8.18
N SER A 405 8.41 3.99 -8.98
CA SER A 405 9.00 2.70 -9.35
C SER A 405 9.74 2.79 -10.69
N ARG A 406 10.56 1.78 -11.02
CA ARG A 406 11.25 1.67 -12.31
C ARG A 406 10.31 1.67 -13.52
N PHE A 407 9.01 1.42 -13.31
CA PHE A 407 7.99 1.39 -14.34
C PHE A 407 7.17 2.69 -14.44
N SER A 408 7.54 3.74 -13.70
CA SER A 408 6.90 5.06 -13.73
C SER A 408 7.78 6.14 -14.36
N HIS A 409 7.22 7.32 -14.61
CA HIS A 409 7.96 8.50 -15.08
C HIS A 409 8.63 9.31 -13.97
N ALA A 410 8.58 8.85 -12.73
CA ALA A 410 9.30 9.49 -11.63
C ALA A 410 10.82 9.54 -11.88
N HIS A 411 11.49 10.47 -11.21
CA HIS A 411 12.93 10.65 -11.30
C HIS A 411 13.69 9.46 -10.69
N GLU A 412 14.94 9.24 -11.12
CA GLU A 412 15.77 8.10 -10.74
C GLU A 412 15.97 7.97 -9.23
N LYS A 413 16.32 9.05 -8.53
CA LYS A 413 16.36 9.05 -7.05
C LYS A 413 15.11 8.44 -6.41
N LEU A 414 13.91 8.84 -6.81
CA LEU A 414 12.67 8.28 -6.24
C LEU A 414 12.52 6.79 -6.59
N LYS A 415 12.98 6.38 -7.78
CA LYS A 415 13.03 4.98 -8.26
C LYS A 415 13.92 4.08 -7.42
N TYR A 416 15.08 4.57 -6.99
CA TYR A 416 16.11 3.79 -6.29
C TYR A 416 16.20 4.07 -4.79
N ASN A 417 15.44 5.06 -4.28
CA ASN A 417 15.40 5.37 -2.86
C ASN A 417 14.76 4.26 -2.02
N VAL A 418 13.81 3.53 -2.57
CA VAL A 418 13.17 2.37 -1.92
C VAL A 418 13.62 1.12 -2.64
N SER A 419 14.19 0.17 -1.89
CA SER A 419 14.52 -1.16 -2.43
C SER A 419 13.27 -1.79 -3.01
N ILE A 420 13.39 -2.52 -4.11
CA ILE A 420 12.27 -3.20 -4.78
C ILE A 420 11.47 -4.01 -3.74
N ARG A 421 12.15 -4.83 -2.93
CA ARG A 421 11.55 -5.68 -1.87
C ARG A 421 10.83 -4.91 -0.76
N GLU A 422 11.18 -3.65 -0.53
CA GLU A 422 10.57 -2.83 0.53
C GLU A 422 9.38 -2.02 0.03
N ARG A 423 9.06 -2.10 -1.28
CA ARG A 423 8.00 -1.31 -1.88
C ARG A 423 6.64 -1.97 -1.62
N ASP A 424 5.81 -1.24 -0.88
CA ASP A 424 4.39 -1.58 -0.66
C ASP A 424 3.55 -1.02 -1.82
N ILE A 425 2.81 -1.90 -2.50
CA ILE A 425 1.92 -1.58 -3.61
C ILE A 425 0.49 -1.88 -3.16
N GLY A 426 -0.38 -0.87 -3.25
CA GLY A 426 -1.80 -1.01 -2.92
C GLY A 426 -2.67 -0.96 -4.16
N VAL A 427 -3.63 -1.87 -4.28
CA VAL A 427 -4.74 -1.76 -5.23
C VAL A 427 -6.05 -1.76 -4.44
N SER A 428 -6.84 -0.70 -4.58
CA SER A 428 -8.09 -0.53 -3.84
C SER A 428 -9.24 -0.36 -4.83
N PHE A 429 -10.24 -1.23 -4.74
CA PHE A 429 -11.45 -1.19 -5.56
C PHE A 429 -12.60 -0.58 -4.74
N GLY A 430 -13.23 0.46 -5.27
CA GLY A 430 -14.37 1.11 -4.63
C GLY A 430 -15.69 0.44 -4.94
N LYS A 431 -16.75 0.95 -4.30
CA LYS A 431 -18.13 0.51 -4.53
C LYS A 431 -18.55 0.79 -5.98
N SER A 432 -19.45 -0.05 -6.48
CA SER A 432 -20.03 0.11 -7.81
C SER A 432 -20.77 1.45 -7.94
N LEU A 433 -20.53 2.14 -9.05
CA LEU A 433 -21.18 3.39 -9.43
C LEU A 433 -22.12 3.15 -10.63
N PRO A 434 -23.21 3.93 -10.78
CA PRO A 434 -24.09 3.87 -11.94
C PRO A 434 -23.39 4.18 -13.27
N ALA A 435 -23.91 3.67 -14.38
CA ALA A 435 -23.40 3.94 -15.73
C ALA A 435 -23.43 5.44 -16.10
N SER A 436 -24.32 6.22 -15.46
CA SER A 436 -24.51 7.66 -15.68
C SER A 436 -23.48 8.56 -14.97
N THR A 437 -22.54 8.00 -14.19
CA THR A 437 -21.54 8.79 -13.44
C THR A 437 -20.63 9.61 -14.35
N LYS A 438 -20.60 10.93 -14.10
CA LYS A 438 -19.79 11.90 -14.85
C LYS A 438 -18.30 11.84 -14.46
N ALA A 439 -17.43 12.32 -15.35
CA ALA A 439 -15.97 12.32 -15.13
C ALA A 439 -15.52 13.03 -13.85
N SER A 440 -16.14 14.15 -13.51
CA SER A 440 -15.82 14.92 -12.28
C SER A 440 -16.18 14.15 -11.01
N GLU A 441 -17.34 13.50 -11.00
CA GLU A 441 -17.78 12.65 -9.88
C GLU A 441 -16.88 11.42 -9.73
N LEU A 442 -16.54 10.74 -10.84
CA LEU A 442 -15.63 9.60 -10.82
C LEU A 442 -14.24 9.99 -10.27
N LYS A 443 -13.71 11.13 -10.72
CA LYS A 443 -12.43 11.68 -10.22
C LYS A 443 -12.48 11.91 -8.71
N ARG A 444 -13.56 12.49 -8.21
CA ARG A 444 -13.79 12.68 -6.76
C ARG A 444 -13.83 11.35 -6.00
N VAL A 445 -14.56 10.35 -6.49
CA VAL A 445 -14.63 9.03 -5.83
C VAL A 445 -13.25 8.38 -5.74
N ILE A 446 -12.42 8.50 -6.78
CA ILE A 446 -11.05 7.97 -6.77
C ILE A 446 -10.15 8.73 -5.78
N PHE A 447 -10.29 10.05 -5.64
CA PHE A 447 -9.60 10.80 -4.57
C PHE A 447 -9.99 10.33 -3.17
N ASN A 448 -11.26 9.96 -2.95
CA ASN A 448 -11.68 9.41 -1.66
C ASN A 448 -11.11 8.00 -1.42
N LEU A 449 -11.08 7.12 -2.44
CA LEU A 449 -10.43 5.80 -2.35
C LEU A 449 -8.95 5.90 -2.03
N GLN A 450 -8.30 6.95 -2.52
CA GLN A 450 -6.91 7.20 -2.24
C GLN A 450 -6.64 7.42 -0.74
N ILE A 451 -7.53 8.07 0.02
CA ILE A 451 -7.37 8.24 1.48
C ILE A 451 -7.27 6.90 2.19
N GLU A 452 -8.16 5.96 1.87
CA GLU A 452 -8.18 4.64 2.51
C GLU A 452 -6.89 3.87 2.20
N SER A 453 -6.49 3.87 0.92
CA SER A 453 -5.27 3.21 0.46
C SER A 453 -4.01 3.79 1.14
N TRP A 454 -3.96 5.12 1.29
CA TRP A 454 -2.86 5.80 1.95
C TRP A 454 -2.85 5.58 3.45
N SER A 455 -3.99 5.59 4.12
CA SER A 455 -4.07 5.32 5.56
C SER A 455 -3.45 3.97 5.89
N LYS A 456 -3.83 2.91 5.16
CA LYS A 456 -3.28 1.57 5.34
C LYS A 456 -1.78 1.48 5.06
N TYR A 457 -1.27 2.28 4.13
CA TYR A 457 0.17 2.38 3.88
C TYR A 457 0.90 3.08 5.02
N VAL A 458 0.37 4.20 5.49
CA VAL A 458 1.00 4.96 6.57
C VAL A 458 1.04 4.15 7.88
N ASP A 459 0.08 3.25 8.10
CA ASP A 459 0.12 2.28 9.21
C ASP A 459 1.35 1.35 9.19
N THR A 460 1.98 1.17 8.03
CA THR A 460 3.21 0.37 7.88
C THR A 460 4.48 1.17 8.09
N LEU A 461 4.39 2.51 8.12
CA LEU A 461 5.55 3.38 8.24
C LEU A 461 6.05 3.42 9.69
N PRO A 462 7.38 3.39 9.91
CA PRO A 462 7.92 3.47 11.25
C PRO A 462 7.87 4.91 11.80
N PRO A 463 8.02 5.11 13.12
CA PRO A 463 8.16 6.44 13.69
C PRO A 463 9.35 7.23 13.11
N ILE A 464 9.25 8.57 13.13
CA ILE A 464 10.21 9.53 12.53
C ILE A 464 11.68 9.16 12.80
N GLN A 465 12.05 8.90 14.05
CA GLN A 465 13.43 8.61 14.45
C GLN A 465 13.97 7.29 13.88
N HIS A 466 13.10 6.30 13.67
CA HIS A 466 13.47 5.03 13.07
C HIS A 466 13.65 5.17 11.55
N ALA A 467 12.72 5.88 10.89
CA ALA A 467 12.84 6.23 9.48
C ALA A 467 14.13 7.01 9.20
N TRP A 468 14.41 8.03 10.01
CA TRP A 468 15.63 8.82 9.94
C TRP A 468 16.89 7.97 10.14
N LEU A 469 16.97 7.15 11.18
CA LEU A 469 18.16 6.33 11.42
C LEU A 469 18.44 5.36 10.26
N LYS A 470 17.38 4.72 9.73
CA LYS A 470 17.49 3.84 8.55
C LYS A 470 18.06 4.61 7.35
N MET A 471 17.56 5.82 7.10
CA MET A 471 18.04 6.67 6.02
C MET A 471 19.47 7.16 6.25
N ALA A 472 19.81 7.58 7.47
CA ALA A 472 21.14 8.04 7.83
C ALA A 472 22.19 6.95 7.63
N LYS A 473 21.88 5.69 8.01
CA LYS A 473 22.73 4.52 7.76
C LYS A 473 22.89 4.25 6.27
N LYS A 474 21.82 4.41 5.47
CA LYS A 474 21.87 4.24 4.01
C LYS A 474 22.73 5.29 3.32
N GLN A 475 22.64 6.56 3.73
CA GLN A 475 23.37 7.67 3.11
C GLN A 475 24.85 7.76 3.55
N GLY A 476 25.20 7.20 4.71
CA GLY A 476 26.58 7.07 5.14
C GLY A 476 27.27 8.40 5.41
N GLU A 477 28.40 8.64 4.74
CA GLU A 477 29.19 9.87 4.90
C GLU A 477 28.76 11.02 3.97
N LYS A 478 27.70 10.85 3.18
CA LYS A 478 27.14 11.94 2.38
C LYS A 478 26.68 13.09 3.27
N LEU A 479 26.75 14.32 2.74
CA LEU A 479 26.30 15.53 3.43
C LEU A 479 24.84 15.38 3.88
N SER A 480 24.57 15.74 5.14
CA SER A 480 23.22 15.73 5.72
C SER A 480 22.75 17.15 5.99
N VAL A 481 23.54 17.91 6.76
CA VAL A 481 23.22 19.29 7.13
C VAL A 481 24.44 20.18 6.98
N ALA A 482 24.21 21.40 6.51
CA ALA A 482 25.13 22.51 6.68
C ALA A 482 24.38 23.77 7.14
N ASP A 483 25.07 24.74 7.71
CA ASP A 483 24.45 26.01 8.12
C ASP A 483 25.31 27.25 7.86
N ALA A 484 24.71 28.42 8.06
CA ALA A 484 25.35 29.73 7.92
C ALA A 484 26.57 29.95 8.85
N THR A 485 26.70 29.17 9.93
CA THR A 485 27.84 29.27 10.87
C THR A 485 29.07 28.50 10.39
N GLY A 486 28.93 27.73 9.31
CA GLY A 486 29.99 26.89 8.75
C GLY A 486 29.96 25.45 9.25
N THR A 487 28.96 25.07 10.04
CA THR A 487 28.77 23.66 10.45
C THR A 487 28.48 22.82 9.22
N LYS A 488 29.15 21.67 9.09
CA LYS A 488 28.93 20.68 8.02
C LYS A 488 28.99 19.27 8.59
N LEU A 489 27.88 18.55 8.55
CA LEU A 489 27.78 17.19 9.10
C LEU A 489 27.32 16.19 8.04
N SER A 490 28.01 15.05 7.97
CA SER A 490 27.54 13.88 7.25
C SER A 490 26.42 13.18 8.01
N ASN A 491 25.71 12.25 7.37
CA ASN A 491 24.61 11.52 8.02
C ASN A 491 25.09 10.71 9.23
N HIS A 492 26.21 10.00 9.12
CA HIS A 492 26.83 9.29 10.26
C HIS A 492 27.27 10.24 11.38
N LYS A 493 27.93 11.36 11.04
CA LYS A 493 28.37 12.34 12.04
C LYS A 493 27.18 12.99 12.75
N LEU A 494 26.13 13.34 12.00
CA LEU A 494 24.90 13.88 12.57
C LEU A 494 24.28 12.88 13.55
N ALA A 495 24.12 11.61 13.15
CA ALA A 495 23.59 10.58 14.03
C ALA A 495 24.43 10.39 15.31
N ALA A 496 25.76 10.38 15.17
CA ALA A 496 26.67 10.26 16.31
C ALA A 496 26.51 11.39 17.34
N VAL A 497 26.36 12.63 16.84
CA VAL A 497 26.11 13.81 17.67
C VAL A 497 24.71 13.74 18.29
N VAL A 498 23.68 13.40 17.52
CA VAL A 498 22.31 13.23 18.03
C VAL A 498 22.26 12.23 19.17
N PHE A 499 22.93 11.09 19.06
CA PHE A 499 22.95 10.09 20.12
C PHE A 499 23.68 10.56 21.38
N ALA A 500 24.75 11.35 21.23
CA ALA A 500 25.44 11.95 22.38
C ALA A 500 24.54 12.99 23.08
N PHE A 501 23.82 13.81 22.31
CA PHE A 501 22.84 14.75 22.84
C PHE A 501 21.65 14.04 23.49
N ALA A 502 21.15 12.95 22.90
CA ALA A 502 20.05 12.17 23.45
C ALA A 502 20.41 11.60 24.83
N GLN A 503 21.64 11.13 25.02
CA GLN A 503 22.09 10.67 26.35
C GLN A 503 22.04 11.79 27.39
N LYS A 504 22.48 13.00 27.04
CA LYS A 504 22.49 14.16 27.96
C LYS A 504 21.10 14.70 28.23
N ILE A 505 20.27 14.83 27.20
CA ILE A 505 18.86 15.24 27.34
C ILE A 505 18.10 14.22 28.20
N GLY A 506 18.33 12.93 27.99
CA GLY A 506 17.73 11.87 28.80
C GLY A 506 18.13 11.94 30.28
N ALA A 507 19.38 12.32 30.58
CA ALA A 507 19.87 12.48 31.94
C ALA A 507 19.34 13.75 32.64
N LYS A 508 19.22 14.88 31.91
CA LYS A 508 18.72 16.14 32.48
C LYS A 508 17.19 16.16 32.63
N SER A 509 16.47 15.49 31.73
CA SER A 509 15.01 15.41 31.78
C SER A 509 14.55 13.94 31.80
N PRO A 510 14.78 13.16 32.87
CA PRO A 510 14.47 11.74 32.88
C PRO A 510 12.95 11.46 32.87
N ILE A 511 12.16 12.29 33.55
CA ILE A 511 10.72 12.09 33.78
C ILE A 511 9.86 12.80 32.73
N SER A 512 10.25 14.01 32.30
CA SER A 512 9.40 14.87 31.46
C SER A 512 9.18 14.26 30.08
N GLN A 513 7.90 14.08 29.69
CA GLN A 513 7.54 13.54 28.38
C GLN A 513 7.63 14.58 27.25
N ASN A 514 7.36 15.85 27.58
CA ASN A 514 7.37 16.97 26.64
C ASN A 514 8.64 17.79 26.83
N ILE A 515 9.35 18.07 25.74
CA ILE A 515 10.61 18.81 25.74
C ILE A 515 10.40 20.14 25.01
N GLY A 516 10.59 21.24 25.74
CA GLY A 516 10.54 22.58 25.17
C GLY A 516 11.79 22.88 24.36
N ILE A 517 11.62 23.45 23.18
CA ILE A 517 12.73 23.81 22.29
C ILE A 517 12.53 25.24 21.79
N VAL A 518 13.52 26.09 22.03
CA VAL A 518 13.60 27.46 21.51
C VAL A 518 14.90 27.57 20.72
N MET A 519 14.86 27.15 19.46
CA MET A 519 16.03 27.09 18.59
C MET A 519 15.71 27.64 17.20
N PRO A 520 16.69 28.26 16.51
CA PRO A 520 16.52 28.64 15.11
C PRO A 520 16.66 27.43 14.20
N THR A 521 16.26 27.61 12.94
CA THR A 521 16.54 26.65 11.86
C THR A 521 18.04 26.55 11.65
N SER A 522 18.64 25.48 12.18
CA SER A 522 20.08 25.29 12.31
C SER A 522 20.39 23.81 12.51
N ALA A 523 21.66 23.41 12.34
CA ALA A 523 22.08 22.05 12.66
C ALA A 523 21.79 21.71 14.13
N GLY A 524 22.02 22.66 15.05
CA GLY A 524 21.71 22.50 16.47
C GLY A 524 20.22 22.28 16.74
N GLY A 525 19.34 23.05 16.10
CA GLY A 525 17.89 22.87 16.21
C GLY A 525 17.42 21.49 15.72
N ALA A 526 17.98 20.99 14.62
CA ALA A 526 17.71 19.65 14.13
C ALA A 526 18.23 18.56 15.09
N ILE A 527 19.44 18.74 15.65
CA ILE A 527 20.05 17.80 16.61
C ILE A 527 19.17 17.64 17.85
N VAL A 528 18.72 18.75 18.46
CA VAL A 528 17.91 18.71 19.69
C VAL A 528 16.56 18.04 19.43
N ASN A 529 15.90 18.37 18.31
CA ASN A 529 14.63 17.74 17.93
C ASN A 529 14.79 16.23 17.73
N LEU A 530 15.79 15.79 16.95
CA LEU A 530 16.04 14.37 16.72
C LEU A 530 16.43 13.64 18.01
N ALA A 531 17.23 14.26 18.87
CA ALA A 531 17.66 13.66 20.13
C ALA A 531 16.47 13.41 21.08
N ALA A 532 15.55 14.37 21.19
CA ALA A 532 14.31 14.19 21.95
C ALA A 532 13.42 13.08 21.34
N LEU A 533 13.25 13.06 20.01
CA LEU A 533 12.48 12.01 19.33
C LEU A 533 13.12 10.61 19.47
N SER A 534 14.46 10.51 19.47
CA SER A 534 15.18 9.26 19.73
C SER A 534 14.89 8.66 21.11
N LEU A 535 14.65 9.52 22.11
CA LEU A 535 14.23 9.13 23.46
C LEU A 535 12.74 8.79 23.56
N GLY A 536 11.97 8.92 22.47
CA GLY A 536 10.51 8.74 22.46
C GLY A 536 9.74 9.85 23.18
N LYS A 537 10.34 11.05 23.27
CA LYS A 537 9.75 12.26 23.87
C LYS A 537 9.03 13.09 22.81
N THR A 538 8.10 13.92 23.25
CA THR A 538 7.35 14.86 22.41
C THR A 538 8.12 16.17 22.30
N VAL A 539 8.34 16.69 21.09
CA VAL A 539 8.99 18.00 20.89
C VAL A 539 7.97 19.14 20.91
N VAL A 540 8.27 20.19 21.66
CA VAL A 540 7.43 21.40 21.73
C VAL A 540 8.28 22.58 21.30
N ASN A 541 8.27 22.86 19.98
CA ASN A 541 9.02 23.99 19.43
C ASN A 541 8.20 25.26 19.66
N LEU A 542 8.66 26.11 20.59
CA LEU A 542 7.94 27.30 21.02
C LEU A 542 8.11 28.43 20.00
N ASN A 543 7.01 29.10 19.69
CA ASN A 543 7.02 30.28 18.83
C ASN A 543 7.61 31.47 19.59
N TYR A 544 8.89 31.72 19.41
CA TYR A 544 9.60 32.84 20.03
C TYR A 544 9.22 34.21 19.46
N THR A 545 8.44 34.30 18.37
CA THR A 545 7.91 35.56 17.85
C THR A 545 6.50 35.86 18.39
N ALA A 546 5.92 34.96 19.20
CA ALA A 546 4.63 35.18 19.85
C ALA A 546 4.77 36.11 21.07
N SER A 547 3.65 36.61 21.57
CA SER A 547 3.64 37.43 22.78
C SER A 547 4.16 36.64 23.99
N LYS A 548 4.73 37.34 24.97
CA LYS A 548 5.19 36.74 26.24
C LYS A 548 4.09 35.89 26.92
N ILE A 549 2.84 36.39 26.91
CA ILE A 549 1.66 35.70 27.46
C ILE A 549 1.39 34.41 26.70
N SER A 550 1.47 34.44 25.37
CA SER A 550 1.27 33.26 24.53
C SER A 550 2.33 32.18 24.80
N ILE A 551 3.60 32.58 24.98
CA ILE A 551 4.69 31.66 25.31
C ILE A 551 4.50 31.05 26.71
N ALA A 552 4.16 31.87 27.70
CA ALA A 552 3.87 31.41 29.06
C ALA A 552 2.71 30.39 29.08
N HIS A 553 1.61 30.71 28.37
CA HIS A 553 0.49 29.79 28.22
C HIS A 553 0.91 28.45 27.58
N ALA A 554 1.70 28.51 26.50
CA ALA A 554 2.20 27.33 25.80
C ALA A 554 3.06 26.42 26.71
N ILE A 555 3.89 27.03 27.57
CA ILE A 555 4.69 26.33 28.59
C ILE A 555 3.77 25.61 29.58
N THR A 556 2.77 26.31 30.13
CA THR A 556 1.86 25.76 31.14
C THR A 556 1.01 24.62 30.58
N ILE A 557 0.33 24.82 29.45
CA ILE A 557 -0.60 23.82 28.90
C ILE A 557 0.14 22.55 28.42
N SER A 558 1.37 22.72 27.93
CA SER A 558 2.25 21.63 27.51
C SER A 558 2.95 20.94 28.68
N LYS A 559 2.84 21.46 29.91
CA LYS A 559 3.57 20.96 31.10
C LYS A 559 5.06 20.84 30.83
N LEU A 560 5.69 21.93 30.41
CA LEU A 560 7.14 21.97 30.17
C LEU A 560 7.88 22.25 31.48
N ASP A 561 8.71 21.30 31.91
CA ASP A 561 9.61 21.46 33.06
C ASP A 561 11.02 21.90 32.63
N THR A 562 11.41 21.59 31.39
CA THR A 562 12.72 21.89 30.82
C THR A 562 12.61 22.46 29.40
N ILE A 563 13.36 23.53 29.11
CA ILE A 563 13.48 24.14 27.78
C ILE A 563 14.95 24.13 27.34
N TYR A 564 15.19 23.68 26.11
CA TYR A 564 16.51 23.70 25.47
C TYR A 564 16.63 24.87 24.50
N THR A 565 17.68 25.68 24.65
CA THR A 565 17.91 26.90 23.87
C THR A 565 19.41 27.20 23.71
N SER A 566 19.75 28.19 22.89
CA SER A 566 21.13 28.65 22.68
C SER A 566 21.33 30.06 23.23
N ARG A 567 22.43 30.30 23.96
CA ARG A 567 22.78 31.64 24.48
C ARG A 567 22.97 32.63 23.33
N GLN A 568 23.65 32.19 22.27
CA GLN A 568 23.87 33.01 21.08
C GLN A 568 22.54 33.36 20.40
N PHE A 569 21.59 32.43 20.39
CA PHE A 569 20.28 32.68 19.78
C PHE A 569 19.44 33.67 20.59
N LEU A 570 19.37 33.52 21.92
CA LEU A 570 18.66 34.47 22.78
C LEU A 570 19.22 35.89 22.66
N SER A 571 20.56 36.03 22.66
CA SER A 571 21.21 37.32 22.44
C SER A 571 20.82 37.96 21.09
N LYS A 572 20.75 37.15 20.02
CA LYS A 572 20.29 37.62 18.70
C LYS A 572 18.81 38.01 18.69
N LEU A 573 17.94 37.29 19.40
CA LEU A 573 16.53 37.65 19.53
C LEU A 573 16.36 38.98 20.27
N LYS A 574 17.10 39.16 21.38
CA LYS A 574 17.11 40.40 22.15
C LYS A 574 17.56 41.59 21.31
N GLY A 575 18.60 41.41 20.50
CA GLY A 575 19.07 42.41 19.53
C GLY A 575 18.04 42.78 18.45
N ARG A 576 17.01 41.94 18.22
CA ARG A 576 15.88 42.20 17.32
C ARG A 576 14.65 42.76 18.05
N GLY A 577 14.77 43.09 19.33
CA GLY A 577 13.65 43.58 20.15
C GLY A 577 12.72 42.48 20.67
N ILE A 578 13.11 41.20 20.57
CA ILE A 578 12.34 40.07 21.08
C ILE A 578 13.01 39.56 22.36
N ASP A 579 12.51 39.98 23.53
CA ASP A 579 12.98 39.50 24.82
C ASP A 579 12.00 38.47 25.41
N ILE A 580 12.45 37.23 25.49
CA ILE A 580 11.70 36.11 26.06
C ILE A 580 12.35 35.54 27.32
N GLU A 581 13.49 36.10 27.77
CA GLU A 581 14.24 35.56 28.91
C GLU A 581 13.41 35.57 30.19
N GLU A 582 12.61 36.62 30.38
CA GLU A 582 11.69 36.77 31.50
C GLU A 582 10.70 35.60 31.61
N VAL A 583 10.11 35.19 30.49
CA VAL A 583 9.13 34.10 30.43
C VAL A 583 9.79 32.74 30.65
N LEU A 584 11.06 32.60 30.26
CA LEU A 584 11.81 31.36 30.42
C LEU A 584 12.28 31.12 31.86
N ARG A 585 12.32 32.15 32.72
CA ARG A 585 12.74 32.00 34.14
C ARG A 585 11.84 31.09 34.96
N SER A 586 10.60 30.85 34.53
CA SER A 586 9.66 29.96 35.23
C SER A 586 9.90 28.48 34.95
N VAL A 587 10.92 28.12 34.16
CA VAL A 587 11.22 26.76 33.70
C VAL A 587 12.73 26.52 33.78
N ASP A 588 13.17 25.27 33.92
CA ASP A 588 14.59 24.95 33.84
C ASP A 588 15.11 25.14 32.40
N VAL A 589 16.06 26.06 32.21
CA VAL A 589 16.61 26.39 30.89
C VAL A 589 17.98 25.76 30.73
N VAL A 590 18.09 24.82 29.79
CA VAL A 590 19.33 24.13 29.48
C VAL A 590 19.91 24.67 28.18
N PHE A 591 21.15 25.17 28.24
CA PHE A 591 21.82 25.69 27.07
C PHE A 591 22.52 24.59 26.27
N VAL A 592 22.32 24.58 24.95
CA VAL A 592 22.88 23.55 24.06
C VAL A 592 24.42 23.60 24.04
N GLU A 593 24.99 24.78 24.27
CA GLU A 593 26.44 24.99 24.42
C GLU A 593 27.00 24.26 25.65
N ASP A 594 26.29 24.29 26.78
CA ASP A 594 26.69 23.64 28.03
C ASP A 594 26.61 22.11 27.87
N LEU A 595 25.60 21.60 27.17
CA LEU A 595 25.53 20.18 26.81
C LEU A 595 26.70 19.76 25.91
N LYS A 596 27.10 20.62 24.98
CA LYS A 596 28.20 20.34 24.05
C LYS A 596 29.54 20.22 24.79
N THR A 597 29.79 21.02 25.83
CA THR A 597 31.01 20.92 26.64
C THR A 597 31.01 19.68 27.53
N GLU A 598 29.84 19.26 28.03
CA GLU A 598 29.68 18.03 28.80
C GLU A 598 29.84 16.73 27.96
N ILE A 599 29.77 16.80 26.63
CA ILE A 599 29.89 15.65 25.73
C ILE A 599 31.37 15.38 25.42
N GLN A 600 31.86 14.21 25.84
CA GLN A 600 33.22 13.78 25.52
C GLN A 600 33.36 13.48 24.01
N LYS A 601 34.47 13.94 23.40
CA LYS A 601 34.78 13.66 21.99
C LYS A 601 34.87 12.15 21.69
N SER A 602 35.33 11.36 22.66
CA SER A 602 35.37 9.89 22.59
C SER A 602 33.98 9.27 22.41
N THR A 603 32.94 9.82 23.04
CA THR A 603 31.54 9.37 22.90
C THR A 603 31.05 9.57 21.47
N VAL A 604 31.30 10.75 20.89
CA VAL A 604 30.91 11.04 19.50
C VAL A 604 31.67 10.15 18.52
N LEU A 605 32.98 9.96 18.74
CA LEU A 605 33.80 9.08 17.89
C LEU A 605 33.33 7.61 17.98
N ARG A 606 33.00 7.11 19.18
CA ARG A 606 32.43 5.77 19.39
C ARG A 606 31.10 5.62 18.66
N ASN A 607 30.18 6.57 18.83
CA ASN A 607 28.87 6.53 18.17
C ASN A 607 29.03 6.57 16.64
N TRP A 608 29.97 7.37 16.12
CA TRP A 608 30.28 7.42 14.69
C TRP A 608 30.85 6.08 14.18
N ALA A 609 31.77 5.47 14.92
CA ALA A 609 32.30 4.14 14.58
C ALA A 609 31.18 3.08 14.58
N MET A 610 30.28 3.10 15.56
CA MET A 610 29.12 2.21 15.62
C MET A 610 28.18 2.42 14.43
N MET A 611 27.92 3.68 14.05
CA MET A 611 27.14 4.01 12.85
C MET A 611 27.74 3.41 11.57
N LYS A 612 29.07 3.31 11.48
CA LYS A 612 29.75 2.70 10.32
C LYS A 612 29.70 1.17 10.37
N LEU A 613 30.04 0.58 11.52
CA LEU A 613 30.29 -0.87 11.66
C LEU A 613 29.02 -1.70 11.89
N LEU A 614 28.07 -1.22 12.69
CA LEU A 614 26.93 -2.04 13.13
C LEU A 614 25.76 -2.00 12.11
N PRO A 615 25.02 -3.11 11.96
CA PRO A 615 23.79 -3.13 11.17
C PRO A 615 22.68 -2.29 11.83
N TYR A 616 21.75 -1.81 11.00
CA TYR A 616 20.62 -0.96 11.43
C TYR A 616 19.87 -1.52 12.64
N ARG A 617 19.56 -2.83 12.67
CA ARG A 617 18.76 -3.43 13.75
C ARG A 617 19.41 -3.32 15.13
N ILE A 618 20.74 -3.39 15.19
CA ILE A 618 21.46 -3.24 16.47
C ILE A 618 21.47 -1.77 16.89
N LEU A 619 21.71 -0.86 15.95
CA LEU A 619 21.67 0.59 16.22
C LEU A 619 20.29 1.04 16.71
N GLU A 620 19.22 0.51 16.11
CA GLU A 620 17.84 0.74 16.55
C GLU A 620 17.65 0.34 18.02
N LEU A 621 18.06 -0.86 18.40
CA LEU A 621 17.93 -1.37 19.78
C LEU A 621 18.75 -0.57 20.79
N LEU A 622 19.93 -0.08 20.40
CA LEU A 622 20.84 0.63 21.30
C LEU A 622 20.46 2.09 21.54
N TYR A 623 19.95 2.78 20.52
CA TYR A 623 19.82 4.24 20.56
C TYR A 623 18.38 4.76 20.44
N LEU A 624 17.43 3.94 20.02
CA LEU A 624 16.05 4.39 19.81
C LEU A 624 15.08 3.71 20.76
N LYS A 625 14.21 4.52 21.36
CA LYS A 625 13.05 4.01 22.11
C LYS A 625 11.95 3.61 21.14
N ARG A 626 11.46 2.36 21.26
CA ARG A 626 10.29 1.88 20.52
C ARG A 626 9.02 2.54 21.08
N ILE A 627 8.24 3.13 20.18
CA ILE A 627 6.98 3.81 20.48
C ILE A 627 5.97 3.54 19.35
N PRO A 628 4.66 3.56 19.64
CA PRO A 628 3.65 3.44 18.61
C PRO A 628 3.57 4.73 17.77
N THR A 629 3.12 4.61 16.53
CA THR A 629 3.14 5.71 15.53
C THR A 629 2.05 6.75 15.73
N ASP A 630 0.98 6.40 16.45
CA ASP A 630 -0.12 7.28 16.87
C ASP A 630 0.23 8.15 18.08
N ARG A 631 1.41 7.95 18.69
CA ARG A 631 1.93 8.83 19.74
C ARG A 631 2.23 10.22 19.18
N THR A 632 1.93 11.26 19.96
CA THR A 632 2.25 12.65 19.63
C THR A 632 3.77 12.81 19.51
N ALA A 633 4.23 13.22 18.34
CA ALA A 633 5.64 13.50 18.05
C ALA A 633 5.98 14.95 18.36
N ALA A 634 5.10 15.88 17.97
CA ALA A 634 5.28 17.30 18.17
C ALA A 634 3.99 18.00 18.63
N ILE A 635 4.14 19.04 19.45
CA ILE A 635 3.09 19.99 19.78
C ILE A 635 3.54 21.35 19.24
N LEU A 636 2.73 21.93 18.36
CA LEU A 636 3.00 23.24 17.76
C LEU A 636 1.86 24.21 18.11
N PHE A 637 2.19 25.48 18.30
CA PHE A 637 1.22 26.48 18.71
C PHE A 637 0.84 27.40 17.55
N SER A 638 -0.47 27.55 17.32
CA SER A 638 -1.02 28.55 16.41
C SER A 638 -1.66 29.71 17.19
N SER A 639 -1.67 30.91 16.59
CA SER A 639 -2.43 32.05 17.11
C SER A 639 -3.93 31.72 17.04
N GLY A 640 -4.57 31.55 18.20
CA GLY A 640 -6.00 31.33 18.27
C GLY A 640 -6.79 32.59 17.89
N SER A 641 -7.97 32.41 17.31
CA SER A 641 -8.93 33.49 17.04
C SER A 641 -9.39 34.23 18.30
N GLU A 642 -9.28 33.59 19.46
CA GLU A 642 -9.65 34.10 20.80
C GLU A 642 -8.46 34.74 21.54
N GLY A 643 -7.30 34.92 20.90
CA GLY A 643 -6.09 35.50 21.49
C GLY A 643 -5.20 34.52 22.27
N THR A 644 -5.76 33.45 22.84
CA THR A 644 -4.97 32.37 23.48
C THR A 644 -4.46 31.37 22.43
N PRO A 645 -3.16 31.01 22.42
CA PRO A 645 -2.60 30.11 21.41
C PRO A 645 -3.07 28.67 21.63
N LYS A 646 -3.39 27.97 20.54
CA LYS A 646 -3.90 26.58 20.57
C LYS A 646 -2.75 25.61 20.36
N GLY A 647 -2.59 24.64 21.25
CA GLY A 647 -1.62 23.56 21.09
C GLY A 647 -2.15 22.50 20.14
N ILE A 648 -1.46 22.22 19.03
CA ILE A 648 -1.87 21.24 18.02
C ILE A 648 -1.02 19.98 18.18
N GLU A 649 -1.67 18.84 18.47
CA GLU A 649 -0.99 17.56 18.64
C GLU A 649 -0.81 16.84 17.30
N LEU A 650 0.45 16.66 16.90
CA LEU A 650 0.84 15.98 15.66
C LEU A 650 1.57 14.67 15.98
N THR A 651 1.02 13.56 15.49
CA THR A 651 1.56 12.22 15.72
C THR A 651 2.70 11.89 14.78
N HIS A 652 3.52 10.88 15.11
CA HIS A 652 4.53 10.36 14.16
C HIS A 652 3.86 9.95 12.84
N LYS A 653 2.67 9.34 12.90
CA LYS A 653 1.87 8.97 11.74
C LYS A 653 1.52 10.17 10.86
N ASN A 654 1.15 11.32 11.45
CA ASN A 654 0.82 12.54 10.71
C ASN A 654 2.04 13.09 9.93
N PHE A 655 3.20 13.17 10.58
CA PHE A 655 4.45 13.59 9.93
C PHE A 655 4.87 12.63 8.82
N MET A 656 4.86 11.32 9.09
CA MET A 656 5.25 10.30 8.11
C MET A 656 4.32 10.32 6.89
N ALA A 657 3.01 10.50 7.11
CA ALA A 657 2.06 10.74 6.03
C ALA A 657 2.50 11.96 5.22
N ASN A 658 2.46 13.16 5.80
CA ASN A 658 2.66 14.39 5.04
C ASN A 658 4.00 14.45 4.32
N ILE A 659 5.08 13.93 4.94
CA ILE A 659 6.38 13.80 4.29
C ILE A 659 6.27 12.91 3.05
N LYS A 660 5.71 11.70 3.14
CA LYS A 660 5.57 10.82 1.97
C LYS A 660 4.65 11.38 0.88
N GLN A 661 3.63 12.14 1.25
CA GLN A 661 2.76 12.80 0.30
C GLN A 661 3.52 13.90 -0.47
N PHE A 662 4.22 14.75 0.28
CA PHE A 662 5.00 15.86 -0.26
C PHE A 662 6.17 15.38 -1.13
N THR A 663 6.87 14.33 -0.74
CA THR A 663 8.08 13.87 -1.44
C THR A 663 7.74 13.20 -2.77
N ASN A 664 6.55 12.60 -2.87
CA ASN A 664 6.00 12.15 -4.15
C ASN A 664 5.75 13.30 -5.13
N LEU A 665 5.41 14.50 -4.63
CA LEU A 665 5.16 15.70 -5.45
C LEU A 665 6.44 16.40 -5.89
N LEU A 666 7.41 16.54 -4.99
CA LEU A 666 8.70 17.14 -5.33
C LEU A 666 9.45 16.35 -6.42
N ASN A 667 9.15 15.05 -6.53
CA ASN A 667 9.81 14.11 -7.42
C ASN A 667 11.34 14.28 -7.33
N PHE A 668 11.88 14.08 -6.12
CA PHE A 668 13.25 14.44 -5.79
C PHE A 668 14.27 13.92 -6.82
N ARG A 669 15.27 14.75 -7.09
CA ARG A 669 16.43 14.50 -7.93
C ARG A 669 17.67 14.21 -7.09
N ASP A 670 18.62 13.47 -7.66
CA ASP A 670 19.84 13.03 -6.97
C ASP A 670 20.69 14.20 -6.47
N ASP A 671 20.69 15.29 -7.22
CA ASP A 671 21.34 16.56 -6.93
C ASP A 671 20.52 17.52 -6.07
N ASP A 672 19.33 17.12 -5.59
CA ASP A 672 18.52 18.04 -4.79
C ASP A 672 19.16 18.39 -3.45
N VAL A 673 19.06 19.68 -3.11
CA VAL A 673 19.50 20.28 -1.84
C VAL A 673 18.41 21.26 -1.39
N ILE A 674 17.88 21.06 -0.18
CA ILE A 674 16.80 21.87 0.37
C ILE A 674 17.36 23.09 1.11
N MET A 675 16.89 24.28 0.75
CA MET A 675 17.16 25.50 1.51
C MET A 675 16.21 25.57 2.71
N ALA A 676 16.73 25.35 3.91
CA ALA A 676 15.99 25.40 5.16
C ALA A 676 16.05 26.79 5.79
N THR A 677 15.20 27.68 5.27
CA THR A 677 15.07 29.08 5.69
C THR A 677 13.87 29.33 6.61
N LEU A 678 12.94 28.38 6.68
CA LEU A 678 11.69 28.51 7.44
C LEU A 678 11.89 28.12 8.91
N PRO A 679 11.28 28.84 9.88
CA PRO A 679 11.43 28.55 11.30
C PRO A 679 10.88 27.18 11.72
N ILE A 680 11.64 26.42 12.52
CA ILE A 680 11.26 25.07 13.01
C ILE A 680 10.13 25.05 14.05
N PHE A 681 9.70 26.20 14.58
CA PHE A 681 8.50 26.29 15.41
C PHE A 681 7.22 26.35 14.58
N HIS A 682 7.32 26.57 13.27
CA HIS A 682 6.22 26.39 12.33
C HIS A 682 6.26 24.97 11.75
N SER A 683 5.10 24.35 11.58
CA SER A 683 4.94 23.04 10.94
C SER A 683 5.59 23.00 9.55
N PHE A 684 5.57 24.11 8.82
CA PHE A 684 6.21 24.21 7.51
C PHE A 684 7.74 24.10 7.57
N GLY A 685 8.39 24.79 8.51
CA GLY A 685 9.83 24.66 8.71
C GLY A 685 10.24 23.32 9.33
N LEU A 686 9.46 22.82 10.29
CA LEU A 686 9.75 21.54 10.95
C LEU A 686 9.58 20.36 10.01
N THR A 687 8.42 20.22 9.36
CA THR A 687 8.15 19.07 8.50
C THR A 687 8.93 19.15 7.19
N VAL A 688 8.71 20.20 6.39
CA VAL A 688 9.12 20.22 4.98
C VAL A 688 10.58 20.61 4.82
N ALA A 689 11.04 21.61 5.57
CA ALA A 689 12.40 22.11 5.45
C ALA A 689 13.43 21.34 6.30
N THR A 690 12.99 20.60 7.33
CA THR A 690 13.90 19.92 8.27
C THR A 690 13.71 18.40 8.28
N LEU A 691 12.53 17.88 8.66
CA LEU A 691 12.32 16.44 8.80
C LEU A 691 12.27 15.70 7.45
N ALA A 692 11.61 16.25 6.44
CA ALA A 692 11.52 15.64 5.11
C ALA A 692 12.91 15.35 4.49
N PRO A 693 13.86 16.31 4.41
CA PRO A 693 15.19 16.03 3.89
C PRO A 693 15.93 14.95 4.68
N LEU A 694 15.84 14.98 6.02
CA LEU A 694 16.45 13.98 6.90
C LEU A 694 15.92 12.56 6.65
N LEU A 695 14.62 12.42 6.40
CA LEU A 695 13.95 11.13 6.20
C LEU A 695 14.11 10.60 4.77
N GLU A 696 14.33 11.47 3.79
CA GLU A 696 14.52 11.11 2.37
C GLU A 696 15.98 11.10 1.92
N GLY A 697 16.91 11.47 2.82
CA GLY A 697 18.35 11.48 2.55
C GLY A 697 18.77 12.59 1.59
N VAL A 698 18.11 13.74 1.69
CA VAL A 698 18.40 14.96 0.92
C VAL A 698 19.16 15.93 1.83
N PRO A 699 20.29 16.50 1.40
CA PRO A 699 20.97 17.53 2.19
C PRO A 699 20.06 18.74 2.41
N PHE A 700 20.11 19.33 3.61
CA PHE A 700 19.42 20.59 3.90
C PHE A 700 20.37 21.64 4.46
N ILE A 701 20.23 22.87 3.98
CA ILE A 701 21.13 23.99 4.25
C ILE A 701 20.38 25.01 5.08
N CYS A 702 20.76 25.14 6.34
CA CYS A 702 20.07 25.96 7.31
C CYS A 702 20.51 27.42 7.23
N GLN A 703 19.53 28.30 7.11
CA GLN A 703 19.71 29.73 7.32
C GLN A 703 18.69 30.21 8.36
N PRO A 704 19.15 30.46 9.62
CA PRO A 704 18.29 30.92 10.72
C PRO A 704 17.45 32.16 10.41
N ASP A 705 17.95 33.05 9.57
CA ASP A 705 17.30 34.32 9.26
C ASP A 705 16.86 34.37 7.79
N PRO A 706 15.57 34.14 7.49
CA PRO A 706 15.05 34.23 6.14
C PRO A 706 15.05 35.67 5.59
N THR A 707 15.22 36.70 6.43
CA THR A 707 15.25 38.10 5.96
C THR A 707 16.62 38.51 5.43
N ASP A 708 17.68 37.77 5.77
CA ASP A 708 19.02 37.98 5.25
C ASP A 708 19.17 37.34 3.86
N ALA A 709 18.62 38.05 2.87
CA ALA A 709 18.62 37.63 1.47
C ALA A 709 20.01 37.34 0.91
N GLU A 710 21.03 38.10 1.34
CA GLU A 710 22.40 37.94 0.85
C GLU A 710 23.00 36.60 1.33
N SER A 711 22.84 36.27 2.62
CA SER A 711 23.31 35.00 3.15
C SER A 711 22.54 33.81 2.58
N VAL A 712 21.21 33.93 2.40
CA VAL A 712 20.41 32.91 1.69
C VAL A 712 20.97 32.65 0.30
N GLY A 713 21.27 33.71 -0.47
CA GLY A 713 21.89 33.62 -1.79
C GLY A 713 23.27 32.97 -1.76
N LYS A 714 24.15 33.41 -0.86
CA LYS A 714 25.50 32.84 -0.71
C LYS A 714 25.47 31.34 -0.40
N LEU A 715 24.55 30.91 0.47
CA LEU A 715 24.38 29.50 0.81
C LEU A 715 23.80 28.70 -0.36
N ALA A 716 22.79 29.23 -1.05
CA ALA A 716 22.23 28.61 -2.25
C ALA A 716 23.31 28.40 -3.32
N ALA A 717 24.12 29.41 -3.60
CA ALA A 717 25.24 29.31 -4.55
C ALA A 717 26.31 28.31 -4.08
N ARG A 718 26.75 28.40 -2.82
CA ARG A 718 27.83 27.57 -2.26
C ARG A 718 27.49 26.08 -2.26
N TYR A 719 26.24 25.74 -1.91
CA TYR A 719 25.80 24.35 -1.76
C TYR A 719 24.94 23.88 -2.93
N ARG A 720 24.80 24.69 -3.99
CA ARG A 720 23.94 24.43 -5.15
C ARG A 720 22.51 24.07 -4.72
N GLY A 721 21.92 24.89 -3.86
CA GLY A 721 20.53 24.74 -3.40
C GLY A 721 19.57 24.61 -4.59
N THR A 722 18.66 23.64 -4.55
CA THR A 722 17.75 23.34 -5.68
C THR A 722 16.29 23.60 -5.34
N VAL A 723 15.92 23.51 -4.07
CA VAL A 723 14.55 23.69 -3.59
C VAL A 723 14.51 24.82 -2.56
N LEU A 724 13.64 25.81 -2.79
CA LEU A 724 13.44 26.95 -1.90
C LEU A 724 11.98 27.04 -1.45
N PHE A 725 11.78 27.11 -0.14
CA PHE A 725 10.49 27.42 0.47
C PHE A 725 10.48 28.86 0.99
N GLY A 726 9.34 29.51 0.92
CA GLY A 726 9.20 30.87 1.42
C GLY A 726 7.75 31.33 1.51
N THR A 727 7.59 32.54 2.05
CA THR A 727 6.35 33.29 2.04
C THR A 727 6.43 34.39 0.97
N SER A 728 5.30 34.96 0.57
CA SER A 728 5.26 36.12 -0.33
C SER A 728 6.16 37.27 0.16
N THR A 729 6.28 37.45 1.47
CA THR A 729 7.10 38.45 2.15
C THR A 729 8.58 38.15 1.95
N PHE A 730 9.01 36.91 2.18
CA PHE A 730 10.42 36.53 1.96
C PHE A 730 10.81 36.65 0.48
N PHE A 731 9.94 36.21 -0.44
CA PHE A 731 10.21 36.36 -1.87
C PHE A 731 10.26 37.82 -2.30
N ARG A 732 9.45 38.71 -1.70
CA ARG A 732 9.54 40.15 -1.93
C ARG A 732 10.90 40.71 -1.49
N ILE A 733 11.40 40.30 -0.33
CA ILE A 733 12.74 40.69 0.15
C ILE A 733 13.82 40.22 -0.84
N TYR A 734 13.75 38.96 -1.27
CA TYR A 734 14.71 38.39 -2.23
C TYR A 734 14.67 39.10 -3.58
N ALA A 735 13.47 39.36 -4.10
CA ALA A 735 13.28 40.07 -5.37
C ALA A 735 13.84 41.50 -5.29
N ARG A 736 13.60 42.24 -4.20
CA ARG A 736 14.04 43.63 -4.05
C ARG A 736 15.51 43.80 -3.64
N SER A 737 16.13 42.78 -3.03
CA SER A 737 17.51 42.89 -2.53
C SER A 737 18.53 43.06 -3.65
N LYS A 738 19.23 44.19 -3.70
CA LYS A 738 20.34 44.43 -4.66
C LYS A 738 21.56 43.53 -4.39
N LYS A 739 21.73 43.08 -3.15
CA LYS A 739 22.86 42.21 -2.76
C LYS A 739 22.69 40.76 -3.21
N LEU A 740 21.44 40.35 -3.49
CA LEU A 740 21.13 39.02 -4.00
C LEU A 740 21.19 39.02 -5.52
N HIS A 741 22.33 38.61 -6.07
CA HIS A 741 22.54 38.50 -7.51
C HIS A 741 21.79 37.30 -8.09
N PRO A 742 21.18 37.40 -9.30
CA PRO A 742 20.42 36.29 -9.90
C PRO A 742 21.17 34.95 -9.98
N LEU A 743 22.47 34.98 -10.32
CA LEU A 743 23.34 33.79 -10.36
C LEU A 743 23.41 33.03 -9.03
N MET A 744 23.12 33.67 -7.90
CA MET A 744 23.11 32.97 -6.61
C MET A 744 21.97 31.94 -6.51
N PHE A 745 20.91 32.10 -7.30
CA PHE A 745 19.76 31.18 -7.37
C PHE A 745 19.74 30.35 -8.67
N GLU A 746 20.83 30.31 -9.43
CA GLU A 746 20.92 29.58 -10.70
C GLU A 746 20.60 28.09 -10.57
N SER A 747 21.00 27.45 -9.46
CA SER A 747 20.73 26.02 -9.21
C SER A 747 19.29 25.74 -8.74
N ILE A 748 18.53 26.77 -8.37
CA ILE A 748 17.18 26.60 -7.83
C ILE A 748 16.24 26.21 -8.97
N ARG A 749 15.64 25.04 -8.87
CA ARG A 749 14.70 24.50 -9.88
C ARG A 749 13.25 24.52 -9.43
N PHE A 750 13.00 24.68 -8.13
CA PHE A 750 11.67 24.52 -7.56
C PHE A 750 11.49 25.47 -6.37
N VAL A 751 10.55 26.40 -6.52
CA VAL A 751 10.25 27.42 -5.50
C VAL A 751 8.78 27.28 -5.09
N VAL A 752 8.53 27.08 -3.80
CA VAL A 752 7.17 26.94 -3.27
C VAL A 752 6.85 28.07 -2.31
N GLY A 753 5.75 28.75 -2.59
CA GLY A 753 5.15 29.73 -1.70
C GLY A 753 4.03 29.13 -0.88
N GLY A 754 4.05 29.37 0.42
CA GLY A 754 2.99 28.96 1.33
C GLY A 754 2.91 29.86 2.56
N ALA A 755 2.01 29.51 3.49
CA ALA A 755 1.69 30.24 4.72
C ALA A 755 0.99 31.61 4.55
N GLU A 756 1.03 32.24 3.38
CA GLU A 756 0.26 33.44 3.05
C GLU A 756 -0.10 33.50 1.55
N LYS A 757 -1.10 34.31 1.19
CA LYS A 757 -1.50 34.54 -0.21
C LYS A 757 -0.33 35.15 -0.98
N LEU A 758 0.04 34.55 -2.12
CA LEU A 758 1.12 35.09 -2.95
C LEU A 758 0.62 36.34 -3.69
N SER A 759 1.34 37.45 -3.53
CA SER A 759 1.08 38.67 -4.29
C SER A 759 1.50 38.48 -5.76
N VAL A 760 0.62 38.89 -6.69
CA VAL A 760 0.88 38.85 -8.14
C VAL A 760 2.16 39.64 -8.46
N ASP A 761 2.34 40.83 -7.90
CA ASP A 761 3.57 41.63 -8.08
C ASP A 761 4.82 40.88 -7.62
N VAL A 762 4.74 40.13 -6.50
CA VAL A 762 5.89 39.37 -6.00
C VAL A 762 6.23 38.25 -6.97
N ARG A 763 5.22 37.53 -7.47
CA ARG A 763 5.39 36.49 -8.48
C ARG A 763 6.09 37.04 -9.72
N GLU A 764 5.62 38.18 -10.24
CA GLU A 764 6.19 38.82 -11.42
C GLU A 764 7.60 39.37 -11.19
N MET A 765 7.84 40.07 -10.07
CA MET A 765 9.16 40.59 -9.70
C MET A 765 10.18 39.44 -9.54
N PHE A 766 9.78 38.35 -8.89
CA PHE A 766 10.65 37.20 -8.67
C PHE A 766 10.99 36.51 -9.99
N LYS A 767 9.98 36.29 -10.85
CA LYS A 767 10.18 35.72 -12.19
C LYS A 767 11.05 36.62 -13.07
N LYS A 768 10.84 37.94 -13.05
CA LYS A 768 11.64 38.91 -13.82
C LYS A 768 13.10 38.92 -13.40
N LYS A 769 13.39 38.81 -12.10
CA LYS A 769 14.77 38.86 -11.58
C LYS A 769 15.51 37.53 -11.72
N PHE A 770 14.85 36.41 -11.43
CA PHE A 770 15.51 35.10 -11.32
C PHE A 770 15.13 34.11 -12.43
N GLY A 771 14.11 34.40 -13.24
CA GLY A 771 13.60 33.45 -14.24
C GLY A 771 12.80 32.29 -13.64
N LEU A 772 12.42 32.37 -12.36
CA LEU A 772 11.82 31.27 -11.61
C LEU A 772 10.33 31.53 -11.33
N ASP A 773 9.49 30.52 -11.56
CA ASP A 773 8.11 30.52 -11.11
C ASP A 773 8.01 30.15 -9.62
N ILE A 774 7.10 30.81 -8.90
CA ILE A 774 6.72 30.46 -7.53
C ILE A 774 5.43 29.63 -7.59
N TYR A 775 5.51 28.38 -7.14
CA TYR A 775 4.35 27.50 -7.06
C TYR A 775 3.62 27.70 -5.73
N GLU A 776 2.38 28.18 -5.78
CA GLU A 776 1.56 28.37 -4.58
C GLU A 776 1.09 27.03 -4.00
N ALA A 777 1.19 26.91 -2.69
CA ALA A 777 0.74 25.78 -1.90
C ALA A 777 -0.11 26.25 -0.71
N TYR A 778 -1.04 25.39 -0.31
CA TYR A 778 -1.91 25.61 0.84
C TYR A 778 -1.65 24.55 1.91
N GLY A 779 -1.76 24.96 3.16
CA GLY A 779 -1.45 24.13 4.31
C GLY A 779 -1.78 24.79 5.63
N THR A 780 -2.11 23.99 6.63
CA THR A 780 -2.32 24.42 8.02
C THR A 780 -1.49 23.55 8.96
N THR A 781 -1.23 24.02 10.17
CA THR A 781 -0.51 23.19 11.16
C THR A 781 -1.30 21.93 11.50
N GLU A 782 -2.63 22.01 11.50
CA GLU A 782 -3.56 20.90 11.69
C GLU A 782 -3.47 19.80 10.60
N THR A 783 -2.76 20.03 9.50
CA THR A 783 -2.53 19.06 8.40
C THR A 783 -1.05 18.76 8.12
N THR A 784 -0.14 19.28 8.95
CA THR A 784 1.27 18.87 9.14
C THR A 784 2.35 19.06 8.04
N PRO A 785 2.47 20.15 7.26
CA PRO A 785 1.52 21.23 7.02
C PRO A 785 0.71 21.05 5.72
N GLY A 786 1.22 20.29 4.74
CA GLY A 786 0.84 20.50 3.34
C GLY A 786 -0.49 19.84 2.98
N ILE A 787 -1.31 20.55 2.20
CA ILE A 787 -2.63 20.08 1.76
C ILE A 787 -2.66 19.96 0.24
N SER A 788 -2.29 21.03 -0.45
CA SER A 788 -2.31 21.12 -1.91
C SER A 788 -1.16 21.99 -2.39
N ALA A 789 -0.70 21.77 -3.62
CA ALA A 789 0.30 22.62 -4.25
C ALA A 789 0.19 22.63 -5.77
N ASN A 790 0.50 23.78 -6.36
CA ASN A 790 0.88 23.83 -7.77
C ASN A 790 2.24 23.18 -7.94
N ILE A 791 2.47 22.63 -9.13
CA ILE A 791 3.73 22.00 -9.53
C ILE A 791 4.03 22.32 -11.01
N PRO A 792 5.27 22.20 -11.50
CA PRO A 792 5.61 22.45 -12.89
C PRO A 792 4.73 21.65 -13.85
N ASP A 793 4.37 22.28 -14.95
CA ASP A 793 3.76 21.60 -16.09
C ASP A 793 4.78 20.63 -16.71
N VAL A 794 4.28 19.53 -17.28
CA VAL A 794 5.15 18.52 -17.91
C VAL A 794 4.64 18.18 -19.30
N LEU A 795 5.51 18.26 -20.31
CA LEU A 795 5.22 17.82 -21.67
C LEU A 795 5.22 16.29 -21.74
N ASN A 796 4.11 15.72 -22.21
CA ASN A 796 4.04 14.33 -22.59
C ASN A 796 4.54 14.17 -24.03
N THR A 797 5.71 13.58 -24.23
CA THR A 797 6.32 13.41 -25.57
C THR A 797 5.64 12.33 -26.42
N ASP A 798 4.82 11.46 -25.82
CA ASP A 798 4.12 10.40 -26.55
C ASP A 798 2.83 10.94 -27.18
N THR A 799 2.16 11.90 -26.51
CA THR A 799 0.91 12.51 -26.99
C THR A 799 1.06 13.96 -27.44
N TRP A 800 2.22 14.57 -27.19
CA TRP A 800 2.51 16.00 -27.38
C TRP A 800 1.56 16.94 -26.62
N GLN A 801 0.98 16.46 -25.51
CA GLN A 801 0.09 17.23 -24.66
C GLN A 801 0.80 17.67 -23.38
N ILE A 802 0.44 18.84 -22.88
CA ILE A 802 0.95 19.36 -21.61
C ILE A 802 0.06 18.83 -20.47
N GLN A 803 0.67 18.15 -19.50
CA GLN A 803 0.03 17.87 -18.23
C GLN A 803 0.16 19.09 -17.33
N ILE A 804 -0.95 19.81 -17.15
CA ILE A 804 -1.02 21.01 -16.34
C ILE A 804 -0.84 20.63 -14.86
N GLY A 805 0.18 21.20 -14.23
CA GLY A 805 0.46 21.12 -12.81
C GLY A 805 0.31 22.46 -12.09
N ASN A 806 0.40 23.57 -12.83
CA ASN A 806 0.37 24.92 -12.29
C ASN A 806 -0.79 25.71 -12.88
N LYS A 807 -1.67 26.19 -12.01
CA LYS A 807 -2.75 27.09 -12.40
C LYS A 807 -2.67 28.37 -11.54
N PRO A 808 -2.10 29.47 -12.07
CA PRO A 808 -2.03 30.74 -11.36
C PRO A 808 -3.39 31.17 -10.79
N GLY A 809 -3.39 31.70 -9.56
CA GLY A 809 -4.62 32.05 -8.83
C GLY A 809 -5.24 30.89 -8.04
N THR A 810 -4.71 29.67 -8.18
CA THR A 810 -5.10 28.51 -7.36
C THR A 810 -3.96 28.12 -6.41
N VAL A 811 -4.27 27.31 -5.40
CA VAL A 811 -3.29 26.66 -4.50
C VAL A 811 -3.05 25.20 -4.89
N GLY A 812 -3.32 24.86 -6.16
CA GLY A 812 -3.03 23.56 -6.76
C GLY A 812 -4.00 22.44 -6.40
N MET A 813 -3.57 21.22 -6.70
CA MET A 813 -4.31 19.99 -6.44
C MET A 813 -3.93 19.37 -5.09
N PRO A 814 -4.82 18.57 -4.47
CA PRO A 814 -4.53 17.91 -3.21
C PRO A 814 -3.34 16.98 -3.30
N PHE A 815 -2.59 16.91 -2.21
CA PHE A 815 -1.49 15.98 -2.06
C PHE A 815 -1.95 14.53 -2.19
N PRO A 816 -1.07 13.61 -2.64
CA PRO A 816 -1.46 12.22 -2.73
C PRO A 816 -1.86 11.66 -1.35
N GLY A 817 -3.04 11.06 -1.19
CA GLY A 817 -3.52 10.57 0.10
C GLY A 817 -4.34 11.58 0.89
N SER A 818 -4.45 12.80 0.38
CA SER A 818 -5.31 13.86 0.89
C SER A 818 -6.54 13.99 -0.01
N ALA A 819 -7.67 14.41 0.57
CA ALA A 819 -8.84 14.81 -0.19
C ALA A 819 -9.34 16.18 0.28
N LEU A 820 -10.02 16.85 -0.64
CA LEU A 820 -10.67 18.13 -0.42
C LEU A 820 -12.15 17.94 -0.67
N MET A 821 -12.97 18.54 0.18
CA MET A 821 -14.42 18.59 0.00
C MET A 821 -14.87 20.02 0.24
N ILE A 822 -15.72 20.54 -0.65
CA ILE A 822 -16.35 21.84 -0.47
C ILE A 822 -17.77 21.58 0.00
N VAL A 823 -18.14 22.13 1.14
CA VAL A 823 -19.47 21.92 1.74
C VAL A 823 -20.18 23.23 2.01
N ASP A 824 -21.49 23.16 2.12
CA ASP A 824 -22.26 24.22 2.75
C ASP A 824 -21.85 24.35 4.23
N PRO A 825 -21.54 25.55 4.74
CA PRO A 825 -21.05 25.74 6.10
C PRO A 825 -22.08 25.42 7.19
N GLU A 826 -23.38 25.40 6.88
CA GLU A 826 -24.46 25.13 7.84
C GLU A 826 -24.89 23.66 7.79
N THR A 827 -25.20 23.14 6.59
CA THR A 827 -25.71 21.77 6.43
C THR A 827 -24.60 20.72 6.35
N PHE A 828 -23.38 21.12 6.01
CA PHE A 828 -22.26 20.24 5.67
C PHE A 828 -22.54 19.31 4.47
N GLU A 829 -23.55 19.64 3.65
CA GLU A 829 -23.78 18.96 2.39
C GLU A 829 -22.71 19.35 1.36
N GLU A 830 -22.26 18.37 0.59
CA GLU A 830 -21.21 18.57 -0.40
C GLU A 830 -21.72 19.39 -1.60
N LEU A 831 -20.98 20.44 -1.96
CA LEU A 831 -21.30 21.32 -3.07
C LEU A 831 -20.68 20.83 -4.40
N PRO A 832 -21.33 21.07 -5.55
CA PRO A 832 -20.76 20.77 -6.86
C PRO A 832 -19.46 21.54 -7.16
N ALA A 833 -18.66 21.01 -8.09
CA ALA A 833 -17.47 21.69 -8.59
C ALA A 833 -17.77 23.12 -9.07
N GLY A 834 -16.87 24.06 -8.77
CA GLY A 834 -16.96 25.48 -9.09
C GLY A 834 -17.78 26.32 -8.10
N LYS A 835 -18.60 25.71 -7.24
CA LYS A 835 -19.34 26.43 -6.18
C LYS A 835 -18.42 26.72 -4.99
N GLU A 836 -18.64 27.88 -4.37
CA GLU A 836 -17.87 28.32 -3.22
C GLU A 836 -18.53 27.86 -1.91
N GLY A 837 -17.73 27.32 -1.01
CA GLY A 837 -18.20 26.84 0.29
C GLY A 837 -17.05 26.65 1.28
N MET A 838 -17.35 26.03 2.42
CA MET A 838 -16.36 25.68 3.45
C MET A 838 -15.44 24.57 2.94
N ILE A 839 -14.13 24.78 3.07
CA ILE A 839 -13.12 23.78 2.71
C ILE A 839 -12.96 22.78 3.86
N LEU A 840 -13.16 21.50 3.57
CA LEU A 840 -12.84 20.39 4.46
C LEU A 840 -11.64 19.60 3.93
N ILE A 841 -10.76 19.18 4.84
CA ILE A 841 -9.54 18.43 4.50
C ILE A 841 -9.58 17.02 5.09
N GLY A 842 -9.54 16.01 4.23
CA GLY A 842 -9.48 14.61 4.61
C GLY A 842 -8.08 14.03 4.42
N GLY A 843 -7.73 13.04 5.24
CA GLY A 843 -6.53 12.24 5.07
C GLY A 843 -5.74 11.99 6.36
N THR A 844 -4.70 11.16 6.27
CA THR A 844 -3.89 10.74 7.43
C THR A 844 -3.02 11.85 8.01
N GLN A 845 -2.80 12.93 7.27
CA GLN A 845 -2.06 14.11 7.70
C GLN A 845 -2.82 14.98 8.71
N VAL A 846 -4.12 14.78 8.87
CA VAL A 846 -4.97 15.51 9.83
C VAL A 846 -4.56 15.20 11.27
N MET A 847 -4.35 16.25 12.07
CA MET A 847 -3.89 16.22 13.45
C MET A 847 -4.64 15.22 14.35
N LYS A 848 -4.04 14.90 15.49
CA LYS A 848 -4.72 14.15 16.55
C LYS A 848 -5.86 14.98 17.15
N GLY A 849 -5.57 16.24 17.48
CA GLY A 849 -6.51 17.19 18.05
C GLY A 849 -5.80 18.38 18.69
N TYR A 850 -6.59 19.23 19.35
CA TYR A 850 -6.06 20.31 20.17
C TYR A 850 -5.74 19.79 21.58
N LEU A 851 -4.53 20.13 22.05
CA LEU A 851 -3.97 19.67 23.32
C LEU A 851 -4.87 20.06 24.49
N ARG A 852 -5.40 19.06 25.20
CA ARG A 852 -6.30 19.23 26.35
C ARG A 852 -7.58 20.01 26.04
N GLU A 853 -8.00 20.07 24.77
CA GLU A 853 -9.21 20.77 24.34
C GLU A 853 -10.12 19.83 23.50
N PRO A 854 -10.77 18.82 24.14
CA PRO A 854 -11.58 17.85 23.43
C PRO A 854 -12.79 18.48 22.72
N GLU A 855 -13.42 19.48 23.31
CA GLU A 855 -14.56 20.17 22.70
C GLU A 855 -14.16 20.96 21.44
N LYS A 856 -13.05 21.72 21.49
CA LYS A 856 -12.55 22.40 20.30
C LYS A 856 -12.12 21.41 19.23
N THR A 857 -11.59 20.25 19.64
CA THR A 857 -11.24 19.17 18.72
C THR A 857 -12.47 18.60 18.02
N ALA A 858 -13.55 18.33 18.76
CA ALA A 858 -14.81 17.83 18.20
C ALA A 858 -15.47 18.84 17.23
N ARG A 859 -15.30 20.15 17.50
CA ARG A 859 -15.77 21.21 16.59
C ARG A 859 -14.92 21.36 15.32
N ALA A 860 -13.62 21.06 15.40
CA ALA A 860 -12.69 21.22 14.28
C ALA A 860 -12.53 19.96 13.42
N ILE A 861 -12.88 18.77 13.94
CA ILE A 861 -12.72 17.50 13.24
C ILE A 861 -14.06 16.78 13.19
N ARG A 862 -14.56 16.55 11.98
CA ARG A 862 -15.80 15.80 11.71
C ARG A 862 -15.49 14.46 11.07
N VAL A 863 -16.22 13.41 11.44
CA VAL A 863 -16.11 12.10 10.78
C VAL A 863 -17.24 11.95 9.78
N ILE A 864 -16.91 11.80 8.50
CA ILE A 864 -17.87 11.63 7.40
C ILE A 864 -17.45 10.37 6.63
N ASN A 865 -18.36 9.39 6.53
CA ASN A 865 -18.11 8.09 5.87
C ASN A 865 -16.83 7.38 6.37
N GLY A 866 -16.56 7.45 7.68
CA GLY A 866 -15.37 6.84 8.29
C GLY A 866 -14.06 7.59 8.08
N VAL A 867 -14.07 8.74 7.38
CA VAL A 867 -12.90 9.60 7.17
C VAL A 867 -12.95 10.79 8.14
N ARG A 868 -11.82 11.13 8.75
CA ARG A 868 -11.66 12.35 9.57
C ARG A 868 -11.40 13.55 8.66
N TRP A 869 -12.25 14.56 8.77
CA TRP A 869 -12.21 15.80 8.01
C TRP A 869 -11.93 16.98 8.96
N TYR A 870 -10.88 17.74 8.68
CA TYR A 870 -10.60 19.00 9.36
C TYR A 870 -11.40 20.14 8.71
N ILE A 871 -12.13 20.90 9.54
CA ILE A 871 -12.89 22.08 9.15
C ILE A 871 -11.96 23.29 9.21
N THR A 872 -11.61 23.85 8.05
CA THR A 872 -10.56 24.87 7.94
C THR A 872 -10.98 26.26 8.40
N GLY A 873 -12.28 26.58 8.29
CA GLY A 873 -12.77 27.96 8.40
C GLY A 873 -12.48 28.81 7.15
N ASP A 874 -11.89 28.22 6.12
CA ASP A 874 -11.55 28.88 4.85
C ASP A 874 -12.66 28.61 3.81
N LYS A 875 -13.03 29.66 3.06
CA LYS A 875 -13.97 29.58 1.94
C LYS A 875 -13.20 29.39 0.64
N GLY A 876 -13.63 28.43 -0.17
CA GLY A 876 -13.01 28.17 -1.47
C GLY A 876 -13.87 27.36 -2.41
N LYS A 877 -13.32 27.09 -3.59
CA LYS A 877 -13.93 26.27 -4.64
C LYS A 877 -12.92 25.36 -5.31
N ILE A 878 -13.37 24.19 -5.75
CA ILE A 878 -12.58 23.24 -6.52
C ILE A 878 -13.14 23.21 -7.94
N ASP A 879 -12.29 23.35 -8.95
CA ASP A 879 -12.72 23.27 -10.35
C ASP A 879 -12.86 21.81 -10.83
N GLU A 880 -13.32 21.62 -12.07
CA GLU A 880 -13.51 20.27 -12.65
C GLU A 880 -12.20 19.47 -12.75
N ASP A 881 -11.05 20.14 -12.83
CA ASP A 881 -9.73 19.51 -12.92
C ASP A 881 -9.14 19.19 -11.53
N GLY A 882 -9.76 19.68 -10.44
CA GLY A 882 -9.39 19.41 -9.06
C GLY A 882 -8.49 20.48 -8.42
N PHE A 883 -8.30 21.62 -9.06
CA PHE A 883 -7.52 22.73 -8.49
C PHE A 883 -8.35 23.51 -7.47
N LEU A 884 -7.76 23.75 -6.30
CA LEU A 884 -8.38 24.51 -5.21
C LEU A 884 -8.09 26.00 -5.36
N THR A 885 -9.12 26.82 -5.30
CA THR A 885 -9.00 28.28 -5.16
C THR A 885 -9.47 28.69 -3.77
N ILE A 886 -8.62 29.41 -3.03
CA ILE A 886 -9.01 30.02 -1.75
C ILE A 886 -9.61 31.40 -2.06
N VAL A 887 -10.83 31.64 -1.59
CA VAL A 887 -11.54 32.91 -1.77
C VAL A 887 -11.18 33.85 -0.62
N ASP A 888 -11.48 33.45 0.61
CA ASP A 888 -11.13 34.18 1.84
C ASP A 888 -11.42 33.30 3.07
N ARG A 889 -11.27 33.84 4.28
CA ARG A 889 -11.68 33.22 5.55
C ARG A 889 -13.08 33.63 5.95
N TYR A 890 -13.90 32.70 6.45
CA TYR A 890 -15.23 33.04 7.00
C TYR A 890 -15.15 34.07 8.13
N SER A 891 -14.11 34.02 8.96
CA SER A 891 -13.86 35.02 10.01
C SER A 891 -13.42 36.39 9.50
N ARG A 892 -13.13 36.53 8.21
CA ARG A 892 -12.76 37.79 7.54
C ARG A 892 -13.89 38.36 6.68
N PHE A 893 -15.11 37.82 6.79
CA PHE A 893 -16.30 38.46 6.22
C PHE A 893 -17.03 39.28 7.28
N VAL A 894 -17.51 40.45 6.88
CA VAL A 894 -18.45 41.24 7.68
C VAL A 894 -19.79 41.25 6.97
N LYS A 895 -20.87 41.07 7.74
CA LYS A 895 -22.23 41.16 7.23
C LYS A 895 -22.72 42.60 7.35
N ILE A 896 -22.89 43.29 6.23
CA ILE A 896 -23.38 44.68 6.17
C ILE A 896 -24.64 44.68 5.30
N GLY A 897 -25.78 45.10 5.86
CA GLY A 897 -27.04 45.19 5.10
C GLY A 897 -27.58 43.86 4.56
N GLY A 898 -27.15 42.72 5.13
CA GLY A 898 -27.52 41.38 4.65
C GLY A 898 -26.53 40.73 3.68
N GLU A 899 -25.64 41.53 3.08
CA GLU A 899 -24.57 41.10 2.18
C GLU A 899 -23.32 40.68 2.98
N MET A 900 -22.60 39.64 2.51
CA MET A 900 -21.34 39.18 3.11
C MET A 900 -20.16 39.79 2.34
N ILE A 901 -19.46 40.76 2.95
CA ILE A 901 -18.37 41.50 2.33
C ILE A 901 -17.02 40.98 2.84
N SER A 902 -16.12 40.62 1.92
CA SER A 902 -14.75 40.18 2.23
C SER A 902 -13.87 41.37 2.64
N LEU A 903 -13.31 41.33 3.85
CA LEU A 903 -12.35 42.33 4.31
C LEU A 903 -11.04 42.27 3.52
N SER A 904 -10.61 41.08 3.10
CA SER A 904 -9.40 40.92 2.28
C SER A 904 -9.54 41.60 0.92
N ALA A 905 -10.73 41.55 0.30
CA ALA A 905 -11.00 42.25 -0.95
C ALA A 905 -10.96 43.78 -0.79
N VAL A 906 -11.50 44.30 0.31
CA VAL A 906 -11.45 45.73 0.65
C VAL A 906 -9.99 46.19 0.88
N GLU A 907 -9.20 45.42 1.64
CA GLU A 907 -7.78 45.71 1.86
C GLU A 907 -6.96 45.69 0.56
N GLU A 908 -7.28 44.79 -0.37
CA GLU A 908 -6.61 44.69 -1.67
C GLU A 908 -6.93 45.90 -2.55
N GLU A 909 -8.18 46.38 -2.55
CA GLU A 909 -8.58 47.58 -3.29
C GLU A 909 -7.99 48.86 -2.69
N ILE A 910 -7.83 48.96 -1.36
CA ILE A 910 -7.17 50.11 -0.71
C ILE A 910 -5.65 50.16 -1.02
N ARG A 911 -5.01 49.01 -1.29
CA ARG A 911 -3.57 48.93 -1.61
C ARG A 911 -3.26 49.22 -3.08
N ARG A 912 -4.24 49.05 -3.97
CA ARG A 912 -4.13 49.45 -5.38
C ARG A 912 -4.12 50.97 -5.47
#